data_AF-A0A2R5ENY6-F1
#
_entry.id   AF-A0A2R5ENY6-F1
#
_cell.length_a   1.000
_cell.length_b   1.000
_cell.length_c   1.000
_cell.angle_alpha   90.00
_cell.angle_beta   90.00
_cell.angle_gamma   90.00
#
_symmetry.space_group_name_H-M   'P 1'
#
loop_
_entity.id
_entity.type
_entity.pdbx_description
1 polymer ?
#
loop_
_entity_poly.entity_id
_entity_poly.type
_entity_poly.pdbx_seq_one_letter_code
_entity_poly.pdbx_strand_id
1 'polypeptide(L)'
;MISNKKWVSILMAAALLVTPISAWQATSPVAAAAAKQAAAPSAAETNFRNLAAGLPYEWSEAPEASHPDDGYKLTDGIYGTLDMNDPAWVGHLRGKTREVVFDLGEEKSIGRITAHFFQDYPTNSILVPLSVSMYVSDDKENWGLLSHNATQLLWGDGPPREETFEWDGSRDGIKSGNTDGELAYARYVKVAFSMHHALSEFIDEIEILGMDGKVDGAVKVPAEQHLFLEPGEATAGIRNLNLLYNGQYANGLGDWTKERIIPNISYVNKDGEPVDWLFDGILYLGIASPAGRDFGTGQTNLEDWNWYLNKTFAASGDMQQLNEAAMEVGAKLKQPDHRVKVVLMIPNPGESLTDFGDIDGSGSLNFNETSAGKEKAFENREKAVHWYLDQVQQKWQAANYSNLDLVGMYWMPEQVEISESGPDMMRAVTGKVHAMNRKVFWIPHSMAYKMYMWKDLGVDAAAYQPNYFFGGMDSDRLDDATNNAKRFGMGNEIEFDDGMLTDPVLLQRFIEYLDSGVRSGLMQNGFRAYYQGNNAVYNLGVSKDPGLRLMYDWLYQYLNGTYAIDSDPAPETMMELIQSYVASNEINSVFGNDLSYRLQIIKLLLDQNKPKDAVTYMQDFLAHIHDPAVQAQELISPSAATLLDTYAQVLIQAWSDGWGLSNLALGQSYTISRQPNSNYTDSGSELTNGLFGGTDYRNGQWQGHAGSDYPEDRNRTITFDLGRNKSIGLIRVHFLQDKGPGIYFPQNVSFSVSTNGQTWSKLATISPSSAQDAISADFVRWSGVTDGVPGKAGADKVYARYVRVEFPVNVWVFLDEIEVLGIDGKAAGAVVLPPTPPNGKP
;
A
#
# COMPACT_ATOMS: atom_id res chain seq x y z
N MET A 1 33.15 -5.79 24.23
CA MET A 1 32.36 -4.65 23.72
C MET A 1 31.41 -5.22 22.69
N ILE A 2 30.12 -5.25 23.05
CA ILE A 2 29.02 -5.91 22.36
C ILE A 2 28.14 -4.83 21.74
N SER A 3 27.58 -5.12 20.55
CA SER A 3 26.35 -4.58 19.95
C SER A 3 26.30 -3.10 19.53
N ASN A 4 26.22 -2.88 18.21
CA ASN A 4 25.03 -2.31 17.56
C ASN A 4 25.20 -2.38 16.03
N LYS A 5 24.89 -3.54 15.46
CA LYS A 5 24.44 -3.65 14.05
C LYS A 5 23.09 -4.34 14.12
N LYS A 6 22.02 -3.54 14.18
CA LYS A 6 20.64 -4.02 14.07
C LYS A 6 20.14 -3.69 12.66
N TRP A 7 19.75 -4.75 11.95
CA TRP A 7 18.61 -4.82 11.02
C TRP A 7 18.46 -3.70 9.99
N VAL A 8 19.11 -3.88 8.84
CA VAL A 8 18.74 -3.27 7.54
C VAL A 8 18.93 -4.37 6.49
N SER A 9 17.97 -5.27 6.39
CA SER A 9 18.00 -6.38 5.40
C SER A 9 16.62 -6.72 4.83
N ILE A 10 15.64 -5.81 4.99
CA ILE A 10 14.32 -5.87 4.34
C ILE A 10 13.96 -4.43 3.92
N LEU A 11 14.90 -3.80 3.20
CA LEU A 11 14.61 -2.65 2.37
C LEU A 11 15.06 -3.08 0.98
N MET A 12 14.15 -3.71 0.23
CA MET A 12 13.96 -3.25 -1.15
C MET A 12 13.34 -1.84 -1.06
N ALA A 13 14.09 -0.91 -0.47
CA ALA A 13 14.09 0.41 -1.02
C ALA A 13 14.51 0.24 -2.48
N ALA A 14 14.02 1.13 -3.32
CA ALA A 14 14.67 1.52 -4.54
C ALA A 14 16.12 2.02 -4.28
N ALA A 15 16.98 1.22 -3.65
CA ALA A 15 18.37 1.14 -4.02
C ALA A 15 18.40 0.41 -5.36
N LEU A 16 18.02 1.15 -6.41
CA LEU A 16 18.80 1.11 -7.62
C LEU A 16 20.25 1.29 -7.15
N LEU A 17 20.94 0.17 -6.93
CA LEU A 17 22.32 0.11 -7.33
C LEU A 17 22.27 0.41 -8.82
N VAL A 18 22.31 1.71 -9.15
CA VAL A 18 23.05 2.17 -10.31
C VAL A 18 24.44 1.61 -10.05
N THR A 19 24.66 0.36 -10.45
CA THR A 19 26.01 -0.15 -10.56
C THR A 19 26.67 0.83 -11.50
N PRO A 20 27.71 1.57 -11.08
CA PRO A 20 28.42 2.42 -12.00
C PRO A 20 28.98 1.48 -13.06
N ILE A 21 28.38 1.48 -14.25
CA ILE A 21 29.05 0.95 -15.44
C ILE A 21 30.23 1.90 -15.60
N SER A 22 31.35 1.46 -15.05
CA SER A 22 32.61 2.17 -15.19
C SER A 22 32.84 2.31 -16.68
N ALA A 23 32.85 3.55 -17.17
CA ALA A 23 33.11 3.88 -18.56
C ALA A 23 34.47 3.29 -18.98
N TRP A 24 34.46 2.06 -19.50
CA TRP A 24 35.61 1.43 -20.13
C TRP A 24 35.21 1.16 -21.57
N GLN A 25 35.57 2.15 -22.38
CA GLN A 25 35.67 2.10 -23.85
C GLN A 25 34.52 1.35 -24.54
N ALA A 26 33.31 1.87 -24.38
CA ALA A 26 32.39 1.90 -25.51
C ALA A 26 33.06 2.77 -26.58
N THR A 27 33.79 2.15 -27.50
CA THR A 27 34.13 2.81 -28.77
C THR A 27 32.81 3.23 -29.39
N SER A 28 32.54 4.54 -29.36
CA SER A 28 31.35 5.15 -29.91
C SER A 28 31.04 4.62 -31.31
N PRO A 29 29.79 4.20 -31.56
CA PRO A 29 29.14 4.44 -32.83
C PRO A 29 28.10 5.56 -32.62
N VAL A 30 28.48 6.68 -32.00
CA VAL A 30 27.66 7.92 -31.96
C VAL A 30 27.61 8.61 -33.33
N ALA A 31 28.02 7.91 -34.41
CA ALA A 31 27.83 8.31 -35.79
C ALA A 31 27.06 7.28 -36.64
N ALA A 32 26.50 6.20 -36.05
CA ALA A 32 25.79 5.15 -36.81
C ALA A 32 24.34 4.89 -36.37
N ALA A 33 23.81 5.58 -35.35
CA ALA A 33 22.38 5.56 -35.02
C ALA A 33 21.54 6.56 -35.84
N ALA A 34 22.18 7.43 -36.63
CA ALA A 34 21.51 8.36 -37.57
C ALA A 34 21.19 7.73 -38.94
N ALA A 35 21.20 6.40 -39.07
CA ALA A 35 20.94 5.73 -40.34
C ALA A 35 20.24 4.37 -40.16
N LYS A 36 19.11 4.32 -39.45
CA LYS A 36 18.03 3.43 -39.92
C LYS A 36 17.45 4.13 -41.15
N GLN A 37 17.52 3.46 -42.30
CA GLN A 37 16.89 3.94 -43.53
C GLN A 37 15.47 4.38 -43.21
N ALA A 38 15.22 5.70 -43.26
CA ALA A 38 13.88 6.21 -43.45
C ALA A 38 13.36 5.54 -44.71
N ALA A 39 12.33 4.69 -44.56
CA ALA A 39 11.54 4.29 -45.70
C ALA A 39 11.11 5.59 -46.41
N ALA A 40 11.14 5.61 -47.74
CA ALA A 40 10.66 6.77 -48.46
C ALA A 40 9.22 7.06 -48.00
N PRO A 41 8.89 8.30 -47.62
CA PRO A 41 7.57 8.62 -47.08
C PRO A 41 6.51 8.15 -48.06
N SER A 42 5.47 7.48 -47.55
CA SER A 42 4.32 7.13 -48.38
C SER A 42 3.71 8.41 -48.98
N ALA A 43 2.97 8.29 -50.10
CA ALA A 43 2.31 9.46 -50.69
C ALA A 43 1.37 10.20 -49.70
N ALA A 44 0.92 9.53 -48.63
CA ALA A 44 0.11 10.12 -47.56
C ALA A 44 0.93 10.98 -46.58
N GLU A 45 2.15 10.58 -46.21
CA GLU A 45 3.02 11.33 -45.28
C GLU A 45 3.48 12.68 -45.84
N THR A 46 3.56 12.81 -47.17
CA THR A 46 4.00 14.05 -47.84
C THR A 46 3.07 15.25 -47.62
N ASN A 47 1.87 15.04 -47.07
CA ASN A 47 0.88 16.08 -46.78
C ASN A 47 0.66 16.34 -45.28
N PHE A 48 1.43 15.70 -44.39
CA PHE A 48 1.26 15.94 -42.96
C PHE A 48 1.67 17.35 -42.55
N ARG A 49 0.87 17.95 -41.67
CA ARG A 49 1.23 19.15 -40.91
C ARG A 49 1.10 18.86 -39.42
N ASN A 50 1.79 19.63 -38.59
CA ASN A 50 1.54 19.59 -37.15
C ASN A 50 0.15 20.20 -36.87
N LEU A 51 -0.78 19.34 -36.45
CA LEU A 51 -2.15 19.65 -36.08
C LEU A 51 -2.21 20.35 -34.71
N ALA A 52 -1.19 20.14 -33.86
CA ALA A 52 -1.09 20.75 -32.54
C ALA A 52 -0.47 22.16 -32.55
N ALA A 53 0.19 22.56 -33.64
CA ALA A 53 0.98 23.80 -33.68
C ALA A 53 0.16 25.04 -33.25
N GLY A 54 0.62 25.69 -32.17
CA GLY A 54 -0.01 26.86 -31.55
C GLY A 54 -1.35 26.60 -30.85
N LEU A 55 -1.72 25.34 -30.62
CA LEU A 55 -2.93 24.99 -29.86
C LEU A 55 -2.66 24.99 -28.35
N PRO A 56 -3.63 25.44 -27.54
CA PRO A 56 -3.55 25.20 -26.11
C PRO A 56 -3.81 23.72 -25.79
N TYR A 57 -3.38 23.30 -24.61
CA TYR A 57 -3.62 21.96 -24.08
C TYR A 57 -3.90 22.00 -22.58
N GLU A 58 -4.34 20.86 -22.05
CA GLU A 58 -4.69 20.71 -20.64
C GLU A 58 -3.80 19.68 -19.95
N TRP A 59 -3.27 20.05 -18.79
CA TRP A 59 -2.52 19.17 -17.91
C TRP A 59 -3.42 18.46 -16.90
N SER A 60 -3.13 17.19 -16.60
CA SER A 60 -3.72 16.50 -15.45
C SER A 60 -3.25 17.06 -14.11
N GLU A 61 -2.01 17.56 -14.06
CA GLU A 61 -1.43 18.24 -12.89
C GLU A 61 -0.51 19.37 -13.37
N ALA A 62 -0.55 20.51 -12.70
CA ALA A 62 0.23 21.68 -13.10
C ALA A 62 1.75 21.39 -13.02
N PRO A 63 2.56 21.98 -13.91
CA PRO A 63 4.01 21.89 -13.84
C PRO A 63 4.58 22.66 -12.65
N GLU A 64 5.85 22.39 -12.35
CA GLU A 64 6.59 23.06 -11.29
C GLU A 64 6.72 24.55 -11.56
N ALA A 65 6.52 25.37 -10.53
CA ALA A 65 6.62 26.83 -10.66
C ALA A 65 8.03 27.31 -11.08
N SER A 66 9.06 26.48 -10.88
CA SER A 66 10.43 26.73 -11.32
C SER A 66 10.63 26.55 -12.82
N HIS A 67 9.80 25.75 -13.48
CA HIS A 67 9.81 25.46 -14.92
C HIS A 67 8.37 25.51 -15.45
N PRO A 68 7.75 26.70 -15.41
CA PRO A 68 6.32 26.84 -15.63
C PRO A 68 5.96 26.67 -17.10
N ASP A 69 4.68 26.46 -17.34
CA ASP A 69 4.07 26.42 -18.66
C ASP A 69 3.00 27.51 -18.79
N ASP A 70 2.95 28.17 -19.94
CA ASP A 70 1.90 29.15 -20.27
C ASP A 70 0.71 28.52 -21.02
N GLY A 71 0.80 27.21 -21.29
CA GLY A 71 -0.20 26.40 -21.98
C GLY A 71 0.02 26.30 -23.48
N TYR A 72 1.12 26.84 -24.01
CA TYR A 72 1.44 26.80 -25.44
C TYR A 72 2.84 26.25 -25.75
N LYS A 73 3.74 26.16 -24.76
CA LYS A 73 5.15 25.78 -24.97
C LYS A 73 5.32 24.45 -25.69
N LEU A 74 4.52 23.43 -25.37
CA LEU A 74 4.64 22.12 -26.03
C LEU A 74 4.20 22.12 -27.50
N THR A 75 3.81 23.27 -28.07
CA THR A 75 3.28 23.39 -29.43
C THR A 75 3.80 24.61 -30.19
N ASP A 76 4.81 25.31 -29.67
CA ASP A 76 5.27 26.58 -30.22
C ASP A 76 6.35 26.40 -31.31
N GLY A 77 6.88 25.18 -31.45
CA GLY A 77 7.90 24.81 -32.43
C GLY A 77 9.32 25.18 -31.99
N ILE A 78 9.53 25.53 -30.72
CA ILE A 78 10.81 25.94 -30.15
C ILE A 78 11.36 24.81 -29.29
N TYR A 79 12.29 24.05 -29.87
CA TYR A 79 12.98 22.99 -29.15
C TYR A 79 13.97 23.53 -28.12
N GLY A 80 13.86 23.03 -26.90
CA GLY A 80 14.80 23.27 -25.81
C GLY A 80 16.18 22.72 -26.11
N THR A 81 17.21 23.48 -25.72
CA THR A 81 18.59 23.00 -25.74
C THR A 81 18.87 22.04 -24.57
N LEU A 82 19.98 21.31 -24.63
CA LEU A 82 20.45 20.41 -23.55
C LEU A 82 20.97 21.17 -22.30
N ASP A 83 20.16 22.12 -21.80
CA ASP A 83 20.36 22.93 -20.61
C ASP A 83 19.01 23.00 -19.87
N MET A 84 18.98 22.57 -18.60
CA MET A 84 17.74 22.62 -17.81
C MET A 84 17.18 24.04 -17.64
N ASN A 85 18.02 25.07 -17.78
CA ASN A 85 17.61 26.46 -17.64
C ASN A 85 17.01 27.04 -18.92
N ASP A 86 16.98 26.27 -20.01
CA ASP A 86 16.30 26.68 -21.23
C ASP A 86 14.80 26.80 -20.96
N PRO A 87 14.19 27.99 -21.16
CA PRO A 87 12.79 28.21 -20.84
C PRO A 87 11.81 27.40 -21.71
N ALA A 88 12.25 26.75 -22.78
CA ALA A 88 11.40 25.84 -23.56
C ALA A 88 10.95 24.63 -22.73
N TRP A 89 11.80 24.12 -21.83
CA TRP A 89 11.46 22.97 -21.01
C TRP A 89 10.32 23.27 -20.02
N VAL A 90 9.35 22.35 -19.98
CA VAL A 90 8.32 22.27 -18.94
C VAL A 90 8.71 21.16 -17.98
N GLY A 91 8.78 21.49 -16.68
CA GLY A 91 9.25 20.56 -15.65
C GLY A 91 8.15 20.07 -14.73
N HIS A 92 8.14 18.77 -14.45
CA HIS A 92 7.32 18.17 -13.41
C HIS A 92 8.20 17.46 -12.38
N LEU A 93 7.72 17.41 -11.14
CA LEU A 93 8.36 16.69 -10.06
C LEU A 93 7.35 15.74 -9.43
N ARG A 94 7.74 14.46 -9.26
CA ARG A 94 7.04 13.41 -8.48
C ARG A 94 5.53 13.27 -8.78
N GLY A 95 4.83 12.51 -7.94
CA GLY A 95 3.37 12.39 -7.99
C GLY A 95 2.87 11.33 -8.98
N LYS A 96 1.65 11.54 -9.48
CA LYS A 96 0.96 10.61 -10.38
C LYS A 96 1.45 10.77 -11.81
N THR A 97 1.22 9.77 -12.65
CA THR A 97 1.37 9.85 -14.11
C THR A 97 0.84 11.19 -14.64
N ARG A 98 1.64 11.89 -15.45
CA ARG A 98 1.23 13.14 -16.11
C ARG A 98 0.49 12.81 -17.39
N GLU A 99 -0.58 13.54 -17.65
CA GLU A 99 -1.33 13.48 -18.89
C GLU A 99 -1.46 14.89 -19.47
N VAL A 100 -1.24 15.02 -20.77
CA VAL A 100 -1.49 16.25 -21.53
C VAL A 100 -2.49 15.97 -22.65
N VAL A 101 -3.54 16.77 -22.72
CA VAL A 101 -4.68 16.58 -23.63
C VAL A 101 -4.83 17.76 -24.59
N PHE A 102 -4.89 17.44 -25.88
CA PHE A 102 -5.08 18.38 -26.98
C PHE A 102 -6.49 18.24 -27.56
N ASP A 103 -7.19 19.36 -27.77
CA ASP A 103 -8.41 19.44 -28.57
C ASP A 103 -8.07 19.99 -29.96
N LEU A 104 -8.16 19.17 -31.00
CA LEU A 104 -7.86 19.58 -32.38
C LEU A 104 -8.98 20.46 -32.99
N GLY A 105 -10.04 20.76 -32.23
CA GLY A 105 -11.19 21.59 -32.60
C GLY A 105 -12.27 20.81 -33.37
N GLU A 106 -11.85 19.87 -34.19
CA GLU A 106 -12.70 18.93 -34.94
C GLU A 106 -11.96 17.59 -35.11
N GLU A 107 -12.64 16.58 -35.63
CA GLU A 107 -12.03 15.29 -35.94
C GLU A 107 -11.06 15.41 -37.12
N LYS A 108 -9.85 14.85 -36.97
CA LYS A 108 -8.77 14.91 -37.96
C LYS A 108 -8.11 13.54 -38.13
N SER A 109 -7.45 13.34 -39.26
CA SER A 109 -6.64 12.16 -39.53
C SER A 109 -5.23 12.35 -38.98
N ILE A 110 -4.86 11.56 -37.97
CA ILE A 110 -3.60 11.62 -37.22
C ILE A 110 -2.75 10.42 -37.66
N GLY A 111 -1.51 10.69 -38.08
CA GLY A 111 -0.59 9.64 -38.54
C GLY A 111 0.64 9.47 -37.68
N ARG A 112 1.07 10.52 -36.96
CA ARG A 112 2.23 10.43 -36.07
C ARG A 112 2.07 11.33 -34.85
N ILE A 113 2.54 10.88 -33.70
CA ILE A 113 2.63 11.67 -32.47
C ILE A 113 4.06 11.54 -31.93
N THR A 114 4.70 12.66 -31.60
CA THR A 114 6.01 12.70 -30.94
C THR A 114 5.93 13.44 -29.60
N ALA A 115 6.79 13.10 -28.66
CA ALA A 115 6.96 13.82 -27.40
C ALA A 115 8.44 13.82 -27.00
N HIS A 116 9.00 15.01 -26.77
CA HIS A 116 10.44 15.21 -26.57
C HIS A 116 10.78 15.39 -25.08
N PHE A 117 11.75 14.63 -24.57
CA PHE A 117 12.13 14.61 -23.15
C PHE A 117 13.62 14.81 -22.96
N PHE A 118 13.95 15.38 -21.80
CA PHE A 118 15.31 15.69 -21.37
C PHE A 118 15.78 14.79 -20.23
N GLN A 119 17.06 14.42 -20.22
CA GLN A 119 17.73 13.77 -19.10
C GLN A 119 19.05 14.47 -18.76
N ASP A 120 19.22 14.79 -17.49
CA ASP A 120 20.45 15.33 -16.91
C ASP A 120 20.67 14.75 -15.51
N TYR A 121 21.34 13.60 -15.50
CA TYR A 121 21.59 12.80 -14.31
C TYR A 121 23.06 12.34 -14.25
N PRO A 122 23.71 12.42 -13.07
CA PRO A 122 23.16 12.77 -11.76
C PRO A 122 23.14 14.27 -11.45
N THR A 123 23.62 15.14 -12.35
CA THR A 123 23.89 16.55 -12.03
C THR A 123 22.66 17.34 -11.60
N ASN A 124 21.56 17.23 -12.35
CA ASN A 124 20.34 18.01 -12.10
C ASN A 124 19.12 17.15 -11.70
N SER A 125 19.30 15.84 -11.52
CA SER A 125 18.24 14.94 -11.05
C SER A 125 17.02 14.91 -11.97
N ILE A 126 17.26 14.96 -13.29
CA ILE A 126 16.24 14.91 -14.34
C ILE A 126 16.39 13.61 -15.13
N LEU A 127 15.30 12.86 -15.27
CA LEU A 127 15.26 11.60 -16.01
C LEU A 127 14.19 11.66 -17.11
N VAL A 128 14.39 10.88 -18.18
CA VAL A 128 13.31 10.56 -19.11
C VAL A 128 12.31 9.60 -18.45
N PRO A 129 11.01 9.65 -18.81
CA PRO A 129 10.04 8.69 -18.31
C PRO A 129 10.37 7.27 -18.76
N LEU A 130 10.09 6.26 -17.92
CA LEU A 130 10.24 4.86 -18.32
C LEU A 130 9.22 4.45 -19.39
N SER A 131 8.04 5.07 -19.36
CA SER A 131 6.98 4.81 -20.32
C SER A 131 6.23 6.07 -20.74
N VAL A 132 5.90 6.14 -22.03
CA VAL A 132 5.02 7.15 -22.63
C VAL A 132 3.93 6.43 -23.42
N SER A 133 2.68 6.79 -23.15
CA SER A 133 1.49 6.21 -23.78
C SER A 133 0.74 7.28 -24.57
N MET A 134 0.28 6.93 -25.77
CA MET A 134 -0.40 7.86 -26.67
C MET A 134 -1.79 7.35 -26.99
N TYR A 135 -2.77 8.25 -26.90
CA TYR A 135 -4.19 7.94 -27.05
C TYR A 135 -4.89 8.96 -27.93
N VAL A 136 -6.04 8.56 -28.47
CA VAL A 136 -6.99 9.43 -29.15
C VAL A 136 -8.41 9.25 -28.61
N SER A 137 -9.25 10.27 -28.76
CA SER A 137 -10.66 10.22 -28.34
C SER A 137 -11.55 11.10 -29.21
N ASP A 138 -12.83 10.75 -29.28
CA ASP A 138 -13.87 11.55 -29.93
C ASP A 138 -14.60 12.49 -28.97
N ASP A 139 -14.59 12.18 -27.68
CA ASP A 139 -15.42 12.83 -26.65
C ASP A 139 -14.63 13.30 -25.41
N LYS A 140 -13.30 13.07 -25.39
CA LYS A 140 -12.37 13.40 -24.28
C LYS A 140 -12.58 12.55 -23.01
N GLU A 141 -13.51 11.62 -23.02
CA GLU A 141 -13.83 10.75 -21.89
C GLU A 141 -13.38 9.30 -22.18
N ASN A 142 -13.65 8.83 -23.39
CA ASN A 142 -13.40 7.47 -23.84
C ASN A 142 -12.17 7.45 -24.77
N TRP A 143 -11.10 6.81 -24.33
CA TRP A 143 -9.79 6.87 -24.96
C TRP A 143 -9.42 5.56 -25.66
N GLY A 144 -9.06 5.64 -26.94
CA GLY A 144 -8.45 4.55 -27.69
C GLY A 144 -6.93 4.63 -27.64
N LEU A 145 -6.29 3.51 -27.36
CA LEU A 145 -4.83 3.35 -27.30
C LEU A 145 -4.21 3.27 -28.70
N LEU A 146 -3.20 4.11 -28.91
CA LEU A 146 -2.33 4.04 -30.08
C LEU A 146 -1.05 3.26 -29.76
N SER A 147 -0.38 3.62 -28.67
CA SER A 147 0.90 2.99 -28.30
C SER A 147 1.23 3.10 -26.81
N HIS A 148 2.05 2.15 -26.36
CA HIS A 148 2.89 2.27 -25.17
C HIS A 148 4.34 2.15 -25.62
N ASN A 149 5.17 3.10 -25.23
CA ASN A 149 6.57 3.18 -25.59
C ASN A 149 7.44 3.16 -24.34
N ALA A 150 8.56 2.45 -24.37
CA ALA A 150 9.56 2.43 -23.33
C ALA A 150 10.79 3.24 -23.75
N THR A 151 11.45 3.88 -22.78
CA THR A 151 12.74 4.55 -23.03
C THR A 151 13.77 3.58 -23.64
N GLN A 152 14.46 4.04 -24.68
CA GLN A 152 15.64 3.44 -25.28
C GLN A 152 16.91 4.06 -24.72
N LEU A 153 16.84 5.28 -24.18
CA LEU A 153 17.96 5.95 -23.53
C LEU A 153 18.36 5.24 -22.23
N LEU A 154 17.37 4.71 -21.51
CA LEU A 154 17.48 4.17 -20.16
C LEU A 154 18.02 5.20 -19.15
N TRP A 155 17.81 4.92 -17.86
CA TRP A 155 18.41 5.72 -16.82
C TRP A 155 19.89 5.39 -16.64
N GLY A 156 20.71 6.43 -16.51
CA GLY A 156 22.12 6.26 -16.21
C GLY A 156 22.90 7.56 -16.23
N ASP A 157 24.02 7.54 -15.53
CA ASP A 157 24.96 8.66 -15.45
C ASP A 157 25.45 9.06 -16.84
N GLY A 158 25.54 10.36 -17.09
CA GLY A 158 26.17 10.86 -18.30
C GLY A 158 26.00 12.36 -18.49
N PRO A 159 26.49 12.90 -19.61
CA PRO A 159 26.16 14.27 -19.99
C PRO A 159 24.65 14.43 -20.24
N PRO A 160 24.14 15.68 -20.26
CA PRO A 160 22.80 15.99 -20.69
C PRO A 160 22.47 15.34 -22.05
N ARG A 161 21.31 14.71 -22.14
CA ARG A 161 20.83 13.93 -23.30
C ARG A 161 19.33 14.12 -23.46
N GLU A 162 18.80 13.75 -24.62
CA GLU A 162 17.38 13.85 -24.94
C GLU A 162 16.86 12.55 -25.58
N GLU A 163 15.55 12.35 -25.52
CA GLU A 163 14.85 11.25 -26.16
C GLU A 163 13.49 11.71 -26.70
N THR A 164 13.15 11.32 -27.93
CA THR A 164 11.81 11.50 -28.49
C THR A 164 11.07 10.19 -28.50
N PHE A 165 9.92 10.14 -27.82
CA PHE A 165 8.98 9.03 -27.91
C PHE A 165 8.05 9.24 -29.10
N GLU A 166 7.75 8.18 -29.84
CA GLU A 166 7.01 8.28 -31.09
C GLU A 166 5.96 7.18 -31.21
N TRP A 167 4.79 7.53 -31.73
CA TRP A 167 3.88 6.61 -32.41
C TRP A 167 3.81 7.00 -33.88
N ASP A 168 4.13 6.06 -34.78
CA ASP A 168 3.94 6.22 -36.22
C ASP A 168 2.98 5.13 -36.70
N GLY A 169 1.78 5.52 -37.12
CA GLY A 169 0.73 4.57 -37.47
C GLY A 169 1.07 3.67 -38.66
N SER A 170 1.98 4.09 -39.55
CA SER A 170 2.46 3.25 -40.67
C SER A 170 3.42 2.14 -40.22
N ARG A 171 4.15 2.38 -39.13
CA ARG A 171 5.11 1.43 -38.54
C ARG A 171 4.47 0.57 -37.46
N ASP A 172 3.71 1.21 -36.58
CA ASP A 172 3.26 0.65 -35.30
C ASP A 172 1.81 0.15 -35.37
N GLY A 173 1.02 0.64 -36.34
CA GLY A 173 -0.41 0.40 -36.43
C GLY A 173 -1.21 1.01 -35.28
N ILE A 174 -2.48 0.64 -35.16
CA ILE A 174 -3.36 1.05 -34.06
C ILE A 174 -3.62 -0.15 -33.14
N LYS A 175 -3.31 0.00 -31.85
CA LYS A 175 -3.44 -1.08 -30.86
C LYS A 175 -4.89 -1.39 -30.51
N SER A 176 -5.71 -0.38 -30.23
CA SER A 176 -7.10 -0.62 -29.83
C SER A 176 -7.95 -1.16 -30.98
N GLY A 177 -8.76 -2.17 -30.65
CA GLY A 177 -9.75 -2.73 -31.58
C GLY A 177 -9.17 -3.61 -32.69
N ASN A 178 -7.87 -3.91 -32.67
CA ASN A 178 -7.18 -4.74 -33.68
C ASN A 178 -7.52 -4.31 -35.12
N THR A 179 -7.44 -3.02 -35.40
CA THR A 179 -7.74 -2.49 -36.74
C THR A 179 -6.52 -2.54 -37.64
N ASP A 180 -6.71 -2.78 -38.94
CA ASP A 180 -5.64 -2.67 -39.95
C ASP A 180 -5.38 -1.20 -40.38
N GLY A 181 -5.89 -0.23 -39.63
CA GLY A 181 -5.74 1.19 -39.95
C GLY A 181 -4.36 1.73 -39.56
N GLU A 182 -3.76 2.50 -40.46
CA GLU A 182 -2.47 3.17 -40.26
C GLU A 182 -2.63 4.64 -39.83
N LEU A 183 -3.85 5.19 -39.87
CA LEU A 183 -4.17 6.55 -39.45
C LEU A 183 -5.36 6.55 -38.48
N ALA A 184 -5.23 7.25 -37.37
CA ALA A 184 -6.33 7.45 -36.42
C ALA A 184 -7.20 8.63 -36.86
N TYR A 185 -8.52 8.51 -36.75
CA TYR A 185 -9.47 9.59 -37.03
C TYR A 185 -10.19 10.00 -35.75
N ALA A 186 -9.77 11.11 -35.14
CA ALA A 186 -10.25 11.52 -33.82
C ALA A 186 -10.12 13.02 -33.60
N ARG A 187 -10.77 13.56 -32.57
CA ARG A 187 -10.73 14.98 -32.21
C ARG A 187 -9.68 15.30 -31.14
N TYR A 188 -9.56 14.42 -30.14
CA TYR A 188 -8.68 14.64 -29.00
C TYR A 188 -7.47 13.73 -29.07
N VAL A 189 -6.33 14.23 -28.62
CA VAL A 189 -5.08 13.46 -28.46
C VAL A 189 -4.62 13.58 -27.02
N LYS A 190 -4.11 12.49 -26.45
CA LYS A 190 -3.52 12.47 -25.11
C LYS A 190 -2.16 11.80 -25.11
N VAL A 191 -1.19 12.46 -24.51
CA VAL A 191 0.12 11.88 -24.19
C VAL A 191 0.20 11.72 -22.68
N ALA A 192 0.49 10.51 -22.20
CA ALA A 192 0.61 10.18 -20.79
C ALA A 192 1.99 9.59 -20.48
N PHE A 193 2.69 10.08 -19.46
CA PHE A 193 4.04 9.59 -19.13
C PHE A 193 4.22 9.32 -17.64
N SER A 194 4.97 8.25 -17.35
CA SER A 194 5.27 7.82 -15.98
C SER A 194 6.19 8.82 -15.27
N MET A 195 5.92 9.08 -13.99
CA MET A 195 6.77 9.91 -13.12
C MET A 195 7.67 9.06 -12.24
N HIS A 196 8.92 9.49 -12.04
CA HIS A 196 9.78 9.00 -10.97
C HIS A 196 9.28 9.52 -9.62
N HIS A 197 9.35 8.69 -8.59
CA HIS A 197 8.80 9.02 -7.26
C HIS A 197 9.49 10.20 -6.56
N ALA A 198 10.72 10.55 -6.97
CA ALA A 198 11.57 11.54 -6.31
C ALA A 198 12.41 12.45 -7.24
N LEU A 199 12.36 12.23 -8.56
CA LEU A 199 13.19 12.96 -9.53
C LEU A 199 12.28 13.73 -10.49
N SER A 200 12.85 14.63 -11.28
CA SER A 200 12.08 15.46 -12.20
C SER A 200 12.02 14.84 -13.60
N GLU A 201 10.94 15.12 -14.30
CA GLU A 201 10.72 14.79 -15.71
C GLU A 201 10.49 16.09 -16.48
N PHE A 202 11.32 16.32 -17.50
CA PHE A 202 11.26 17.51 -18.33
C PHE A 202 10.80 17.14 -19.72
N ILE A 203 9.80 17.85 -20.22
CA ILE A 203 9.18 17.64 -21.51
C ILE A 203 9.14 18.96 -22.28
N ASP A 204 9.30 18.84 -23.59
CA ASP A 204 9.16 19.89 -24.57
C ASP A 204 8.53 19.30 -25.83
N GLU A 205 8.01 20.15 -26.72
CA GLU A 205 7.49 19.82 -28.06
C GLU A 205 6.76 18.48 -28.21
N ILE A 206 5.42 18.56 -28.24
CA ILE A 206 4.55 17.46 -28.66
C ILE A 206 4.01 17.79 -30.05
N GLU A 207 4.44 17.04 -31.05
CA GLU A 207 3.93 17.19 -32.41
C GLU A 207 2.86 16.14 -32.71
N ILE A 208 1.72 16.59 -33.24
CA ILE A 208 0.64 15.72 -33.71
C ILE A 208 0.56 15.88 -35.22
N LEU A 209 1.22 15.01 -35.98
CA LEU A 209 1.28 15.13 -37.43
C LEU A 209 0.12 14.40 -38.09
N GLY A 210 -0.54 15.09 -39.01
CA GLY A 210 -1.70 14.56 -39.72
C GLY A 210 -2.29 15.51 -40.74
N MET A 211 -3.55 15.28 -41.10
CA MET A 211 -4.30 16.03 -42.10
C MET A 211 -5.68 16.44 -41.57
N ASP A 212 -6.17 17.57 -42.07
CA ASP A 212 -7.53 18.03 -41.78
C ASP A 212 -8.59 17.11 -42.41
N GLY A 213 -9.69 16.90 -41.67
CA GLY A 213 -10.77 16.01 -42.09
C GLY A 213 -10.36 14.53 -42.10
N LYS A 214 -11.25 13.70 -42.66
CA LYS A 214 -11.02 12.26 -42.80
C LYS A 214 -10.40 11.93 -44.15
N VAL A 215 -9.23 11.32 -44.15
CA VAL A 215 -8.57 10.80 -45.36
C VAL A 215 -8.77 9.29 -45.53
N ASP A 216 -8.51 8.78 -46.73
CA ASP A 216 -8.54 7.34 -47.00
C ASP A 216 -7.56 6.58 -46.10
N GLY A 217 -8.01 5.48 -45.49
CA GLY A 217 -7.23 4.69 -44.54
C GLY A 217 -7.34 5.14 -43.08
N ALA A 218 -7.93 6.32 -42.80
CA ALA A 218 -8.13 6.77 -41.43
C ALA A 218 -9.36 6.14 -40.76
N VAL A 219 -9.16 5.59 -39.56
CA VAL A 219 -10.17 4.80 -38.83
C VAL A 219 -10.49 5.40 -37.47
N LYS A 220 -11.74 5.21 -37.02
CA LYS A 220 -12.12 5.47 -35.63
C LYS A 220 -11.40 4.49 -34.72
N VAL A 221 -10.78 4.98 -33.66
CA VAL A 221 -10.08 4.15 -32.69
C VAL A 221 -11.05 3.80 -31.56
N PRO A 222 -11.40 2.53 -31.37
CA PRO A 222 -12.29 2.12 -30.28
C PRO A 222 -11.68 2.46 -28.92
N ALA A 223 -12.49 2.95 -28.00
CA ALA A 223 -12.04 3.21 -26.64
C ALA A 223 -11.80 1.91 -25.87
N GLU A 224 -10.80 1.92 -24.98
CA GLU A 224 -10.52 0.83 -24.06
C GLU A 224 -11.02 1.16 -22.66
N GLN A 225 -11.66 0.18 -22.02
CA GLN A 225 -11.99 0.29 -20.61
C GLN A 225 -10.77 -0.11 -19.78
N HIS A 226 -10.20 0.85 -19.06
CA HIS A 226 -9.15 0.60 -18.09
C HIS A 226 -9.76 -0.04 -16.83
N LEU A 227 -9.66 -1.36 -16.75
CA LEU A 227 -10.18 -2.17 -15.65
C LEU A 227 -9.05 -2.97 -15.02
N PHE A 228 -9.23 -3.34 -13.75
CA PHE A 228 -8.32 -4.29 -13.12
C PHE A 228 -8.39 -5.65 -13.82
N LEU A 229 -7.31 -6.43 -13.69
CA LEU A 229 -7.39 -7.87 -13.97
C LEU A 229 -8.39 -8.50 -13.02
N GLU A 230 -9.49 -9.02 -13.54
CA GLU A 230 -10.47 -9.75 -12.73
C GLU A 230 -10.00 -11.19 -12.43
N PRO A 231 -10.30 -11.74 -11.25
CA PRO A 231 -10.10 -13.15 -10.96
C PRO A 231 -10.87 -14.02 -11.96
N GLY A 232 -10.21 -14.98 -12.61
CA GLY A 232 -10.81 -15.77 -13.67
C GLY A 232 -9.84 -16.76 -14.29
N GLU A 233 -10.06 -17.15 -15.54
CA GLU A 233 -9.21 -18.14 -16.22
C GLU A 233 -7.73 -17.75 -16.22
N ALA A 234 -7.43 -16.47 -16.46
CA ALA A 234 -6.07 -15.93 -16.49
C ALA A 234 -5.34 -16.08 -15.15
N THR A 235 -6.05 -15.94 -14.03
CA THR A 235 -5.51 -16.10 -12.67
C THR A 235 -5.66 -17.53 -12.13
N ALA A 236 -6.07 -18.50 -12.96
CA ALA A 236 -6.50 -19.83 -12.52
C ALA A 236 -7.60 -19.79 -11.42
N GLY A 237 -8.42 -18.74 -11.43
CA GLY A 237 -9.45 -18.47 -10.44
C GLY A 237 -8.90 -18.08 -9.07
N ILE A 238 -7.64 -17.64 -8.97
CA ILE A 238 -7.10 -17.02 -7.75
C ILE A 238 -7.59 -15.57 -7.69
N ARG A 239 -8.13 -15.17 -6.54
CA ARG A 239 -8.47 -13.79 -6.21
C ARG A 239 -7.40 -13.12 -5.36
N ASN A 240 -6.87 -13.84 -4.38
CA ASN A 240 -5.95 -13.37 -3.35
C ASN A 240 -4.72 -14.29 -3.26
N LEU A 241 -3.63 -13.91 -3.96
CA LEU A 241 -2.36 -14.65 -3.98
C LEU A 241 -1.44 -14.18 -2.84
N ASN A 242 -1.23 -15.02 -1.82
CA ASN A 242 -0.32 -14.70 -0.71
C ASN A 242 1.11 -15.16 -1.01
N LEU A 243 2.08 -14.29 -0.77
CA LEU A 243 3.50 -14.58 -0.96
C LEU A 243 4.09 -15.17 0.32
N LEU A 244 4.54 -16.43 0.24
CA LEU A 244 5.27 -17.10 1.31
C LEU A 244 6.75 -17.18 0.93
N TYR A 245 7.55 -16.27 1.47
CA TYR A 245 8.98 -16.23 1.19
C TYR A 245 9.69 -17.42 1.84
N ASN A 246 10.20 -18.36 1.03
CA ASN A 246 10.87 -19.58 1.46
C ASN A 246 12.35 -19.67 1.04
N GLY A 247 13.02 -18.52 0.85
CA GLY A 247 14.47 -18.45 0.69
C GLY A 247 15.27 -18.75 1.96
N GLN A 248 16.56 -18.42 1.95
CA GLN A 248 17.42 -18.48 3.13
C GLN A 248 17.21 -17.23 4.00
N TYR A 249 16.77 -17.44 5.24
CA TYR A 249 16.63 -16.38 6.23
C TYR A 249 17.24 -16.79 7.57
N ALA A 250 17.51 -15.81 8.44
CA ALA A 250 17.97 -16.08 9.79
C ALA A 250 16.97 -16.96 10.55
N ASN A 251 17.50 -17.86 11.40
CA ASN A 251 16.69 -18.73 12.27
C ASN A 251 15.68 -19.64 11.55
N GLY A 252 15.86 -19.91 10.24
CA GLY A 252 14.92 -20.73 9.48
C GLY A 252 13.58 -20.03 9.21
N LEU A 253 13.54 -18.69 9.19
CA LEU A 253 12.31 -17.93 8.91
C LEU A 253 11.66 -18.29 7.56
N GLY A 254 12.46 -18.71 6.58
CA GLY A 254 11.98 -19.21 5.30
C GLY A 254 11.60 -20.69 5.28
N ASP A 255 11.64 -21.39 6.42
CA ASP A 255 11.17 -22.77 6.54
C ASP A 255 9.74 -22.75 7.09
N TRP A 256 8.77 -23.00 6.22
CA TRP A 256 7.35 -22.88 6.54
C TRP A 256 6.84 -24.17 7.18
N THR A 257 6.47 -24.09 8.46
CA THR A 257 5.82 -25.20 9.16
C THR A 257 4.30 -25.15 8.97
N LYS A 258 3.65 -26.30 9.11
CA LYS A 258 2.18 -26.41 9.06
C LYS A 258 1.49 -25.35 9.93
N GLU A 259 1.94 -25.19 11.18
CA GLU A 259 1.35 -24.25 12.15
C GLU A 259 1.50 -22.79 11.73
N ARG A 260 2.61 -22.43 11.06
CA ARG A 260 2.81 -21.08 10.50
C ARG A 260 1.96 -20.84 9.27
N ILE A 261 1.67 -21.89 8.50
CA ILE A 261 0.86 -21.82 7.28
C ILE A 261 -0.63 -21.71 7.58
N ILE A 262 -1.15 -22.38 8.64
CA ILE A 262 -2.60 -22.43 8.90
C ILE A 262 -3.26 -21.03 8.92
N PRO A 263 -2.75 -20.01 9.64
CA PRO A 263 -3.37 -18.68 9.64
C PRO A 263 -3.29 -17.94 8.30
N ASN A 264 -2.49 -18.44 7.34
CA ASN A 264 -2.40 -17.91 5.98
C ASN A 264 -3.45 -18.55 5.07
N ILE A 265 -3.70 -19.85 5.16
CA ILE A 265 -4.71 -20.50 4.30
C ILE A 265 -6.11 -20.49 4.93
N SER A 266 -6.21 -20.23 6.23
CA SER A 266 -7.46 -20.22 6.98
C SER A 266 -7.56 -19.02 7.89
N TYR A 267 -8.75 -18.42 7.96
CA TYR A 267 -9.11 -17.51 9.03
C TYR A 267 -9.28 -18.31 10.32
N VAL A 268 -8.45 -18.02 11.32
CA VAL A 268 -8.45 -18.73 12.61
C VAL A 268 -9.09 -17.90 13.71
N ASN A 269 -9.77 -18.55 14.67
CA ASN A 269 -10.26 -17.88 15.87
C ASN A 269 -9.12 -17.55 16.87
N LYS A 270 -9.45 -16.96 18.02
CA LYS A 270 -8.45 -16.58 19.03
C LYS A 270 -7.65 -17.76 19.58
N ASP A 271 -8.16 -18.98 19.49
CA ASP A 271 -7.47 -20.19 19.96
C ASP A 271 -6.61 -20.83 18.85
N GLY A 272 -6.57 -20.23 17.66
CA GLY A 272 -5.83 -20.73 16.51
C GLY A 272 -6.58 -21.81 15.73
N GLU A 273 -7.89 -21.99 15.99
CA GLU A 273 -8.71 -22.97 15.29
C GLU A 273 -9.27 -22.39 13.99
N PRO A 274 -9.08 -23.07 12.83
CA PRO A 274 -9.73 -22.74 11.56
C PRO A 274 -11.24 -22.55 11.68
N VAL A 275 -11.73 -21.39 11.22
CA VAL A 275 -13.17 -21.06 11.16
C VAL A 275 -13.65 -20.72 9.76
N ASP A 276 -12.76 -20.32 8.85
CA ASP A 276 -13.04 -20.12 7.43
C ASP A 276 -11.76 -20.23 6.58
N TRP A 277 -11.86 -20.25 5.25
CA TRP A 277 -10.72 -20.08 4.35
C TRP A 277 -10.28 -18.61 4.28
N LEU A 278 -9.01 -18.34 3.98
CA LEU A 278 -8.46 -16.98 3.90
C LEU A 278 -7.91 -16.67 2.50
N PHE A 279 -6.62 -16.96 2.26
CA PHE A 279 -6.01 -16.79 0.93
C PHE A 279 -6.30 -18.01 0.04
N ASP A 280 -6.71 -17.78 -1.21
CA ASP A 280 -7.12 -18.84 -2.17
C ASP A 280 -6.03 -19.23 -3.17
N GLY A 281 -4.86 -18.58 -3.09
CA GLY A 281 -3.64 -18.96 -3.79
C GLY A 281 -2.39 -18.68 -2.94
N ILE A 282 -1.40 -19.56 -3.03
CA ILE A 282 -0.10 -19.44 -2.35
C ILE A 282 1.01 -19.39 -3.39
N LEU A 283 1.87 -18.37 -3.32
CA LEU A 283 3.11 -18.28 -4.07
C LEU A 283 4.30 -18.58 -3.15
N TYR A 284 5.06 -19.64 -3.45
CA TYR A 284 6.37 -19.85 -2.85
C TYR A 284 7.47 -19.23 -3.73
N LEU A 285 8.27 -18.36 -3.12
CA LEU A 285 9.40 -17.68 -3.73
C LEU A 285 10.51 -17.42 -2.70
N GLY A 286 11.75 -17.23 -3.11
CA GLY A 286 12.85 -16.90 -2.20
C GLY A 286 13.79 -15.87 -2.79
N ILE A 287 14.21 -14.89 -1.97
CA ILE A 287 15.18 -13.88 -2.41
C ILE A 287 16.57 -14.51 -2.52
N ALA A 288 17.11 -15.05 -1.42
CA ALA A 288 18.49 -15.50 -1.37
C ALA A 288 18.65 -17.01 -1.12
N SER A 289 19.73 -17.58 -1.66
CA SER A 289 20.23 -18.91 -1.32
C SER A 289 21.12 -18.89 -0.06
N PRO A 290 21.55 -20.05 0.48
CA PRO A 290 22.53 -20.13 1.58
C PRO A 290 23.87 -19.47 1.27
N ALA A 291 24.22 -19.38 -0.01
CA ALA A 291 25.42 -18.68 -0.47
C ALA A 291 25.23 -17.15 -0.52
N GLY A 292 24.04 -16.64 -0.20
CA GLY A 292 23.71 -15.22 -0.27
C GLY A 292 23.47 -14.70 -1.69
N ARG A 293 23.34 -15.58 -2.68
CA ARG A 293 23.05 -15.21 -4.08
C ARG A 293 21.55 -15.05 -4.27
N ASP A 294 21.17 -13.99 -4.98
CA ASP A 294 19.77 -13.58 -5.13
C ASP A 294 19.13 -14.16 -6.41
N PHE A 295 18.00 -14.85 -6.26
CA PHE A 295 17.26 -15.52 -7.34
C PHE A 295 16.55 -14.56 -8.29
N GLY A 296 16.32 -13.31 -7.93
CA GLY A 296 15.74 -12.26 -8.79
C GLY A 296 16.77 -11.50 -9.61
N THR A 297 18.04 -11.44 -9.18
CA THR A 297 19.09 -10.63 -9.84
C THR A 297 19.95 -11.37 -10.88
N GLY A 298 19.70 -12.67 -11.09
CA GLY A 298 20.42 -13.45 -12.10
C GLY A 298 21.83 -13.89 -11.67
N GLN A 299 22.12 -13.91 -10.37
CA GLN A 299 23.42 -14.30 -9.83
C GLN A 299 23.50 -15.78 -9.43
N THR A 300 22.36 -16.46 -9.35
CA THR A 300 22.28 -17.85 -8.87
C THR A 300 22.71 -18.87 -9.92
N ASN A 301 23.38 -19.93 -9.47
CA ASN A 301 23.85 -21.01 -10.31
C ASN A 301 23.09 -22.32 -10.00
N LEU A 302 23.49 -23.42 -10.64
CA LEU A 302 22.86 -24.73 -10.52
C LEU A 302 22.83 -25.25 -9.07
N GLU A 303 23.82 -24.91 -8.23
CA GLU A 303 23.83 -25.29 -6.82
C GLU A 303 22.66 -24.63 -6.07
N ASP A 304 22.42 -23.34 -6.29
CA ASP A 304 21.32 -22.61 -5.67
C ASP A 304 19.96 -23.14 -6.12
N TRP A 305 19.83 -23.40 -7.42
CA TRP A 305 18.58 -23.90 -8.01
C TRP A 305 18.25 -25.29 -7.47
N ASN A 306 19.25 -26.17 -7.37
CA ASN A 306 19.10 -27.48 -6.73
C ASN A 306 18.76 -27.36 -5.24
N TRP A 307 19.42 -26.46 -4.50
CA TRP A 307 19.11 -26.24 -3.10
C TRP A 307 17.64 -25.82 -2.92
N TYR A 308 17.17 -24.85 -3.71
CA TYR A 308 15.80 -24.34 -3.62
C TYR A 308 14.77 -25.44 -3.93
N LEU A 309 14.98 -26.17 -5.03
CA LEU A 309 14.12 -27.31 -5.39
C LEU A 309 14.12 -28.39 -4.31
N ASN A 310 15.29 -28.69 -3.72
CA ASN A 310 15.42 -29.73 -2.72
C ASN A 310 14.79 -29.33 -1.38
N LYS A 311 14.91 -28.07 -0.93
CA LYS A 311 14.23 -27.65 0.30
C LYS A 311 12.71 -27.61 0.12
N THR A 312 12.25 -27.09 -1.02
CA THR A 312 10.83 -26.84 -1.26
C THR A 312 10.04 -28.14 -1.34
N PHE A 313 10.60 -29.14 -2.03
CA PHE A 313 9.98 -30.46 -2.25
C PHE A 313 10.51 -31.57 -1.32
N ALA A 314 11.30 -31.26 -0.29
CA ALA A 314 11.72 -32.26 0.68
C ALA A 314 10.51 -32.92 1.35
N ALA A 315 10.68 -34.15 1.85
CA ALA A 315 9.63 -34.84 2.59
C ALA A 315 9.18 -34.10 3.87
N SER A 316 10.00 -33.18 4.38
CA SER A 316 9.65 -32.24 5.47
C SER A 316 9.71 -30.78 5.00
N GLY A 317 9.64 -30.56 3.69
CA GLY A 317 9.77 -29.24 3.05
C GLY A 317 8.47 -28.45 3.02
N ASP A 318 8.56 -27.21 2.56
CA ASP A 318 7.48 -26.21 2.58
C ASP A 318 6.20 -26.70 1.89
N MET A 319 6.33 -27.45 0.78
CA MET A 319 5.20 -27.99 0.03
C MET A 319 4.46 -29.11 0.78
N GLN A 320 5.20 -29.98 1.48
CA GLN A 320 4.57 -31.01 2.30
C GLN A 320 3.86 -30.38 3.50
N GLN A 321 4.48 -29.37 4.13
CA GLN A 321 3.88 -28.62 5.23
C GLN A 321 2.60 -27.88 4.80
N LEU A 322 2.58 -27.31 3.59
CA LEU A 322 1.38 -26.71 3.01
C LEU A 322 0.29 -27.75 2.75
N ASN A 323 0.63 -28.93 2.22
CA ASN A 323 -0.33 -30.00 2.00
C ASN A 323 -0.95 -30.48 3.32
N GLU A 324 -0.14 -30.68 4.36
CA GLU A 324 -0.62 -31.06 5.70
C GLU A 324 -1.51 -29.99 6.33
N ALA A 325 -1.17 -28.71 6.16
CA ALA A 325 -2.00 -27.60 6.62
C ALA A 325 -3.36 -27.60 5.89
N ALA A 326 -3.36 -27.74 4.57
CA ALA A 326 -4.58 -27.78 3.76
C ALA A 326 -5.48 -28.98 4.14
N MET A 327 -4.88 -30.14 4.40
CA MET A 327 -5.60 -31.32 4.91
C MET A 327 -6.26 -31.05 6.27
N GLU A 328 -5.52 -30.46 7.21
CA GLU A 328 -6.04 -30.18 8.57
C GLU A 328 -7.17 -29.15 8.52
N VAL A 329 -6.97 -28.04 7.77
CA VAL A 329 -7.99 -27.02 7.59
C VAL A 329 -9.22 -27.60 6.89
N GLY A 330 -9.04 -28.34 5.80
CA GLY A 330 -10.14 -29.00 5.10
C GLY A 330 -10.93 -29.95 6.01
N ALA A 331 -10.25 -30.71 6.88
CA ALA A 331 -10.93 -31.57 7.85
C ALA A 331 -11.72 -30.77 8.89
N LYS A 332 -11.14 -29.71 9.47
CA LYS A 332 -11.79 -28.86 10.48
C LYS A 332 -12.99 -28.10 9.93
N LEU A 333 -12.88 -27.60 8.69
CA LEU A 333 -13.95 -26.88 7.99
C LEU A 333 -14.97 -27.81 7.29
N LYS A 334 -14.83 -29.13 7.45
CA LYS A 334 -15.69 -30.15 6.80
C LYS A 334 -15.68 -30.07 5.26
N GLN A 335 -14.55 -29.67 4.68
CA GLN A 335 -14.27 -29.59 3.24
C GLN A 335 -12.97 -30.35 2.90
N PRO A 336 -12.90 -31.67 3.13
CA PRO A 336 -11.66 -32.44 2.98
C PRO A 336 -11.12 -32.50 1.55
N ASP A 337 -11.97 -32.26 0.55
CA ASP A 337 -11.62 -32.26 -0.87
C ASP A 337 -11.13 -30.89 -1.37
N HIS A 338 -11.12 -29.85 -0.51
CA HIS A 338 -10.61 -28.53 -0.87
C HIS A 338 -9.12 -28.61 -1.24
N ARG A 339 -8.74 -27.93 -2.31
CA ARG A 339 -7.36 -27.84 -2.79
C ARG A 339 -6.87 -26.41 -2.84
N VAL A 340 -5.76 -26.15 -2.15
CA VAL A 340 -5.08 -24.85 -2.19
C VAL A 340 -4.30 -24.74 -3.50
N LYS A 341 -4.50 -23.63 -4.21
CA LYS A 341 -3.80 -23.34 -5.47
C LYS A 341 -2.38 -22.87 -5.17
N VAL A 342 -1.42 -23.39 -5.92
CA VAL A 342 0.01 -23.14 -5.72
C VAL A 342 0.63 -22.55 -6.98
N VAL A 343 1.42 -21.50 -6.76
CA VAL A 343 2.31 -20.88 -7.74
C VAL A 343 3.75 -21.02 -7.21
N LEU A 344 4.70 -21.36 -8.08
CA LEU A 344 6.11 -21.53 -7.71
C LEU A 344 7.01 -20.59 -8.51
N MET A 345 8.08 -20.05 -7.92
CA MET A 345 8.98 -19.14 -8.63
C MET A 345 9.74 -19.82 -9.78
N ILE A 346 10.10 -19.02 -10.77
CA ILE A 346 11.10 -19.28 -11.81
C ILE A 346 12.26 -18.33 -11.51
N PRO A 347 13.44 -18.83 -11.13
CA PRO A 347 14.61 -17.99 -10.91
C PRO A 347 15.02 -17.19 -12.15
N ASN A 348 15.61 -16.02 -11.95
CA ASN A 348 16.24 -15.25 -13.02
C ASN A 348 17.43 -16.06 -13.60
N PRO A 349 17.43 -16.41 -14.90
CA PRO A 349 18.58 -17.06 -15.51
C PRO A 349 19.81 -16.15 -15.65
N GLY A 350 19.70 -14.83 -15.44
CA GLY A 350 20.79 -13.86 -15.50
C GLY A 350 21.44 -13.73 -16.88
N GLU A 351 22.21 -12.67 -17.10
CA GLU A 351 22.84 -12.41 -18.42
C GLU A 351 24.37 -12.38 -18.35
N SER A 352 24.94 -12.41 -17.15
CA SER A 352 26.38 -12.20 -16.93
C SER A 352 27.12 -13.44 -16.43
N LEU A 353 26.42 -14.51 -16.06
CA LEU A 353 27.04 -15.72 -15.50
C LEU A 353 27.87 -16.47 -16.54
N THR A 354 29.13 -16.73 -16.24
CA THR A 354 30.04 -17.50 -17.12
C THR A 354 30.08 -18.99 -16.82
N ASP A 355 29.59 -19.39 -15.64
CA ASP A 355 29.59 -20.77 -15.14
C ASP A 355 28.32 -21.00 -14.30
N PHE A 356 27.25 -21.44 -14.95
CA PHE A 356 26.00 -21.79 -14.29
C PHE A 356 26.05 -23.18 -13.65
N GLY A 357 26.72 -24.13 -14.30
CA GLY A 357 26.78 -25.53 -13.90
C GLY A 357 26.32 -26.47 -15.02
N ASP A 358 26.64 -27.76 -14.84
CA ASP A 358 26.37 -28.82 -15.80
C ASP A 358 25.10 -29.60 -15.44
N ILE A 359 24.04 -29.40 -16.22
CA ILE A 359 22.71 -29.95 -15.97
C ILE A 359 22.47 -31.33 -16.59
N ASP A 360 23.28 -31.73 -17.59
CA ASP A 360 23.05 -32.94 -18.38
C ASP A 360 24.33 -33.73 -18.73
N GLY A 361 25.47 -33.36 -18.14
CA GLY A 361 26.76 -34.01 -18.37
C GLY A 361 27.48 -33.54 -19.64
N SER A 362 27.00 -32.47 -20.30
CA SER A 362 27.60 -31.90 -21.52
C SER A 362 28.60 -30.77 -21.23
N GLY A 363 28.76 -30.39 -19.96
CA GLY A 363 29.59 -29.28 -19.51
C GLY A 363 28.76 -28.10 -18.99
N SER A 364 29.44 -27.18 -18.30
CA SER A 364 28.77 -26.04 -17.68
C SER A 364 28.21 -25.06 -18.72
N LEU A 365 27.02 -24.53 -18.43
CA LEU A 365 26.37 -23.51 -19.26
C LEU A 365 26.95 -22.12 -18.98
N ASN A 366 27.21 -21.35 -20.04
CA ASN A 366 27.69 -19.97 -19.98
C ASN A 366 26.61 -19.04 -20.56
N PHE A 367 26.10 -18.13 -19.73
CA PHE A 367 25.03 -17.19 -20.07
C PHE A 367 25.55 -15.82 -20.52
N ASN A 368 26.84 -15.57 -20.41
CA ASN A 368 27.44 -14.30 -20.71
C ASN A 368 27.67 -14.13 -22.23
N GLU A 369 26.90 -13.25 -22.86
CA GLU A 369 26.92 -13.03 -24.31
C GLU A 369 28.31 -12.61 -24.83
N THR A 370 29.09 -11.86 -24.04
CA THR A 370 30.46 -11.44 -24.43
C THR A 370 31.41 -12.62 -24.57
N SER A 371 31.25 -13.65 -23.74
CA SER A 371 32.16 -14.80 -23.71
C SER A 371 31.64 -16.02 -24.48
N ALA A 372 30.34 -16.25 -24.51
CA ALA A 372 29.71 -17.38 -25.20
C ALA A 372 29.20 -17.02 -26.61
N GLY A 373 28.98 -15.74 -26.89
CA GLY A 373 28.23 -15.25 -28.05
C GLY A 373 26.72 -15.17 -27.77
N LYS A 374 26.04 -14.16 -28.34
CA LYS A 374 24.62 -13.83 -28.09
C LYS A 374 23.67 -15.02 -28.24
N GLU A 375 23.72 -15.71 -29.39
CA GLU A 375 22.85 -16.86 -29.68
C GLU A 375 23.09 -18.00 -28.69
N LYS A 376 24.36 -18.34 -28.41
CA LYS A 376 24.68 -19.46 -27.53
C LYS A 376 24.35 -19.17 -26.06
N ALA A 377 24.59 -17.94 -25.61
CA ALA A 377 24.19 -17.48 -24.28
C ALA A 377 22.67 -17.56 -24.10
N PHE A 378 21.89 -17.13 -25.10
CA PHE A 378 20.43 -17.26 -25.09
C PHE A 378 19.98 -18.72 -25.01
N GLU A 379 20.47 -19.59 -25.90
CA GLU A 379 20.16 -21.03 -25.87
C GLU A 379 20.48 -21.67 -24.51
N ASN A 380 21.61 -21.29 -23.91
CA ASN A 380 22.03 -21.82 -22.62
C ASN A 380 21.07 -21.39 -21.49
N ARG A 381 20.64 -20.12 -21.48
CA ARG A 381 19.66 -19.60 -20.51
C ARG A 381 18.31 -20.30 -20.67
N GLU A 382 17.82 -20.42 -21.90
CA GLU A 382 16.59 -21.15 -22.22
C GLU A 382 16.67 -22.61 -21.74
N LYS A 383 17.78 -23.30 -22.05
CA LYS A 383 18.03 -24.68 -21.61
C LYS A 383 18.00 -24.82 -20.08
N ALA A 384 18.58 -23.87 -19.35
CA ALA A 384 18.57 -23.89 -17.89
C ALA A 384 17.17 -23.72 -17.31
N VAL A 385 16.39 -22.73 -17.80
CA VAL A 385 15.01 -22.51 -17.33
C VAL A 385 14.11 -23.71 -17.67
N HIS A 386 14.24 -24.27 -18.88
CA HIS A 386 13.50 -25.49 -19.25
C HIS A 386 13.82 -26.66 -18.32
N TRP A 387 15.10 -26.87 -18.00
CA TRP A 387 15.51 -27.88 -17.03
C TRP A 387 14.88 -27.65 -15.66
N TYR A 388 14.88 -26.42 -15.16
CA TYR A 388 14.27 -26.08 -13.87
C TYR A 388 12.77 -26.41 -13.85
N LEU A 389 12.05 -26.01 -14.89
CA LEU A 389 10.62 -26.26 -15.04
C LEU A 389 10.30 -27.76 -15.13
N ASP A 390 11.13 -28.54 -15.83
CA ASP A 390 11.00 -30.00 -15.88
C ASP A 390 11.26 -30.63 -14.51
N GLN A 391 12.23 -30.12 -13.72
CA GLN A 391 12.48 -30.57 -12.36
C GLN A 391 11.30 -30.27 -11.42
N VAL A 392 10.69 -29.09 -11.53
CA VAL A 392 9.47 -28.75 -10.77
C VAL A 392 8.35 -29.72 -11.10
N GLN A 393 8.09 -29.98 -12.38
CA GLN A 393 7.04 -30.91 -12.81
C GLN A 393 7.29 -32.33 -12.31
N GLN A 394 8.53 -32.82 -12.41
CA GLN A 394 8.89 -34.15 -11.95
C GLN A 394 8.71 -34.30 -10.43
N LYS A 395 9.20 -33.34 -9.65
CA LYS A 395 9.10 -33.36 -8.19
C LYS A 395 7.65 -33.23 -7.71
N TRP A 396 6.85 -32.38 -8.36
CA TRP A 396 5.42 -32.25 -8.09
C TRP A 396 4.67 -33.57 -8.32
N GLN A 397 4.87 -34.19 -9.48
CA GLN A 397 4.22 -35.48 -9.82
C GLN A 397 4.64 -36.60 -8.87
N ALA A 398 5.92 -36.64 -8.49
CA ALA A 398 6.44 -37.65 -7.56
C ALA A 398 5.88 -37.48 -6.14
N ALA A 399 5.69 -36.23 -5.68
CA ALA A 399 5.15 -35.94 -4.36
C ALA A 399 3.65 -36.26 -4.25
N ASN A 400 2.89 -36.08 -5.35
CA ASN A 400 1.47 -36.44 -5.44
C ASN A 400 0.62 -35.86 -4.28
N TYR A 401 0.75 -34.56 -4.04
CA TYR A 401 0.01 -33.84 -2.99
C TYR A 401 -1.51 -33.98 -3.17
N SER A 402 -2.21 -34.36 -2.11
CA SER A 402 -3.65 -34.67 -2.13
C SER A 402 -4.53 -33.42 -2.16
N ASN A 403 -4.07 -32.35 -1.50
CA ASN A 403 -4.84 -31.14 -1.19
C ASN A 403 -4.25 -29.87 -1.80
N LEU A 404 -3.37 -30.01 -2.80
CA LEU A 404 -2.77 -28.89 -3.51
C LEU A 404 -2.98 -29.01 -5.02
N ASP A 405 -3.05 -27.88 -5.70
CA ASP A 405 -3.10 -27.79 -7.16
C ASP A 405 -2.03 -26.82 -7.67
N LEU A 406 -1.05 -27.32 -8.42
CA LEU A 406 -0.04 -26.46 -9.04
C LEU A 406 -0.69 -25.82 -10.26
N VAL A 407 -1.02 -24.54 -10.17
CA VAL A 407 -1.75 -23.83 -11.23
C VAL A 407 -0.86 -22.92 -12.06
N GLY A 408 0.30 -22.51 -11.53
CA GLY A 408 1.14 -21.57 -12.24
C GLY A 408 2.58 -21.49 -11.76
N MET A 409 3.33 -20.68 -12.48
CA MET A 409 4.72 -20.33 -12.21
C MET A 409 4.87 -18.81 -12.15
N TYR A 410 5.70 -18.31 -11.25
CA TYR A 410 5.93 -16.89 -11.03
C TYR A 410 7.29 -16.47 -11.60
N TRP A 411 7.31 -15.48 -12.49
CA TRP A 411 8.57 -14.94 -13.01
C TRP A 411 9.24 -14.07 -11.94
N MET A 412 10.36 -14.54 -11.37
CA MET A 412 11.02 -13.87 -10.24
C MET A 412 11.55 -12.46 -10.55
N PRO A 413 12.13 -12.16 -11.73
CA PRO A 413 12.52 -10.80 -12.08
C PRO A 413 11.31 -9.87 -12.11
N GLU A 414 11.34 -8.83 -11.29
CA GLU A 414 10.25 -7.84 -11.17
C GLU A 414 10.27 -6.78 -12.30
N GLN A 415 11.11 -6.97 -13.31
CA GLN A 415 11.18 -6.16 -14.53
C GLN A 415 11.56 -7.01 -15.74
N VAL A 416 11.27 -6.51 -16.94
CA VAL A 416 11.85 -7.08 -18.16
C VAL A 416 13.30 -6.63 -18.25
N GLU A 417 14.20 -7.56 -18.56
CA GLU A 417 15.62 -7.25 -18.72
C GLU A 417 15.84 -6.16 -19.79
N ILE A 418 16.78 -5.25 -19.50
CA ILE A 418 17.05 -4.09 -20.36
C ILE A 418 17.75 -4.45 -21.67
N SER A 419 18.30 -5.67 -21.76
CA SER A 419 18.93 -6.17 -22.97
C SER A 419 17.94 -6.30 -24.12
N GLU A 420 18.45 -6.31 -25.35
CA GLU A 420 17.64 -6.53 -26.54
C GLU A 420 16.94 -7.91 -26.51
N SER A 421 17.58 -8.92 -25.90
CA SER A 421 17.07 -10.29 -25.80
C SER A 421 16.13 -10.51 -24.60
N GLY A 422 15.99 -9.54 -23.69
CA GLY A 422 15.14 -9.63 -22.50
C GLY A 422 13.69 -10.03 -22.78
N PRO A 423 12.96 -9.31 -23.66
CA PRO A 423 11.61 -9.69 -24.08
C PRO A 423 11.51 -11.10 -24.66
N ASP A 424 12.48 -11.53 -25.47
CA ASP A 424 12.48 -12.85 -26.10
C ASP A 424 12.73 -13.96 -25.08
N MET A 425 13.58 -13.71 -24.08
CA MET A 425 13.78 -14.65 -22.98
C MET A 425 12.48 -14.83 -22.21
N MET A 426 11.77 -13.75 -21.87
CA MET A 426 10.49 -13.86 -21.17
C MET A 426 9.46 -14.65 -21.98
N ARG A 427 9.36 -14.44 -23.31
CA ARG A 427 8.49 -15.22 -24.20
C ARG A 427 8.84 -16.71 -24.27
N ALA A 428 10.13 -17.05 -24.28
CA ALA A 428 10.56 -18.45 -24.27
C ALA A 428 10.13 -19.14 -22.97
N VAL A 429 10.28 -18.44 -21.84
CA VAL A 429 9.84 -18.93 -20.52
C VAL A 429 8.32 -19.10 -20.48
N THR A 430 7.55 -18.10 -20.89
CA THR A 430 6.08 -18.18 -20.87
C THR A 430 5.57 -19.28 -21.80
N GLY A 431 6.15 -19.43 -22.99
CA GLY A 431 5.84 -20.51 -23.91
C GLY A 431 6.05 -21.91 -23.31
N LYS A 432 7.14 -22.12 -22.56
CA LYS A 432 7.38 -23.39 -21.86
C LYS A 432 6.36 -23.65 -20.74
N VAL A 433 6.03 -22.63 -19.96
CA VAL A 433 5.04 -22.75 -18.88
C VAL A 433 3.66 -23.08 -19.44
N HIS A 434 3.25 -22.44 -20.54
CA HIS A 434 2.00 -22.77 -21.24
C HIS A 434 2.00 -24.18 -21.83
N ALA A 435 3.12 -24.66 -22.36
CA ALA A 435 3.25 -26.05 -22.83
C ALA A 435 3.09 -27.09 -21.71
N MET A 436 3.32 -26.69 -20.46
CA MET A 436 3.04 -27.51 -19.27
C MET A 436 1.59 -27.39 -18.78
N ASN A 437 0.74 -26.66 -19.52
CA ASN A 437 -0.64 -26.31 -19.15
C ASN A 437 -0.71 -25.62 -17.78
N ARG A 438 0.08 -24.55 -17.61
CA ARG A 438 0.17 -23.72 -16.39
C ARG A 438 0.07 -22.25 -16.76
N LYS A 439 -0.31 -21.42 -15.79
CA LYS A 439 -0.37 -19.96 -15.91
C LYS A 439 0.94 -19.30 -15.48
N VAL A 440 1.25 -18.15 -16.07
CA VAL A 440 2.40 -17.32 -15.69
C VAL A 440 1.93 -16.13 -14.85
N PHE A 441 2.50 -15.99 -13.67
CA PHE A 441 2.25 -14.89 -12.74
C PHE A 441 3.44 -13.92 -12.70
N TRP A 442 3.17 -12.64 -12.49
CA TRP A 442 4.20 -11.61 -12.39
C TRP A 442 3.79 -10.45 -11.47
N ILE A 443 4.73 -9.90 -10.71
CA ILE A 443 4.50 -8.75 -9.82
C ILE A 443 5.58 -7.71 -10.16
N PRO A 444 5.34 -6.84 -11.14
CA PRO A 444 6.29 -5.80 -11.49
C PRO A 444 6.31 -4.70 -10.43
N HIS A 445 7.51 -4.29 -10.01
CA HIS A 445 7.68 -3.14 -9.14
C HIS A 445 7.25 -1.85 -9.84
N SER A 446 7.05 -0.81 -9.06
CA SER A 446 6.40 0.41 -9.53
C SER A 446 7.17 1.22 -10.59
N MET A 447 8.43 0.86 -10.83
CA MET A 447 9.31 1.43 -11.85
C MET A 447 9.88 0.34 -12.77
N ALA A 448 9.17 -0.77 -12.91
CA ALA A 448 9.60 -1.90 -13.73
C ALA A 448 9.67 -1.52 -15.21
N TYR A 449 10.85 -1.69 -15.81
CA TYR A 449 11.05 -1.44 -17.23
C TYR A 449 10.15 -2.36 -18.09
N LYS A 450 9.52 -1.77 -19.12
CA LYS A 450 8.63 -2.45 -20.08
C LYS A 450 7.45 -3.23 -19.47
N MET A 451 7.01 -2.88 -18.27
CA MET A 451 5.90 -3.58 -17.60
C MET A 451 4.59 -3.65 -18.41
N TYR A 452 4.32 -2.65 -19.25
CA TYR A 452 3.13 -2.61 -20.10
C TYR A 452 3.09 -3.76 -21.12
N MET A 453 4.23 -4.39 -21.40
CA MET A 453 4.34 -5.49 -22.38
C MET A 453 3.87 -6.83 -21.83
N TRP A 454 3.48 -6.96 -20.56
CA TRP A 454 3.25 -8.26 -19.91
C TRP A 454 2.35 -9.21 -20.71
N LYS A 455 1.25 -8.73 -21.31
CA LYS A 455 0.37 -9.53 -22.18
C LYS A 455 1.08 -9.99 -23.45
N ASP A 456 1.80 -9.10 -24.11
CA ASP A 456 2.58 -9.38 -25.33
C ASP A 456 3.76 -10.35 -25.06
N LEU A 457 4.16 -10.50 -23.80
CA LEU A 457 5.17 -11.44 -23.34
C LEU A 457 4.58 -12.79 -22.89
N GLY A 458 3.26 -12.94 -22.95
CA GLY A 458 2.57 -14.18 -22.59
C GLY A 458 2.36 -14.39 -21.08
N VAL A 459 2.45 -13.33 -20.27
CA VAL A 459 2.07 -13.40 -18.85
C VAL A 459 0.54 -13.45 -18.75
N ASP A 460 0.01 -14.37 -17.94
CA ASP A 460 -1.43 -14.54 -17.76
C ASP A 460 -1.99 -13.64 -16.66
N ALA A 461 -1.27 -13.48 -15.55
CA ALA A 461 -1.71 -12.69 -14.40
C ALA A 461 -0.60 -11.79 -13.85
N ALA A 462 -0.82 -10.49 -13.88
CA ALA A 462 0.10 -9.50 -13.32
C ALA A 462 -0.56 -8.69 -12.19
N ALA A 463 0.19 -8.37 -11.14
CA ALA A 463 -0.22 -7.47 -10.08
C ALA A 463 0.83 -6.36 -9.88
N TYR A 464 0.45 -5.11 -10.15
CA TYR A 464 1.34 -3.97 -10.05
C TYR A 464 1.64 -3.62 -8.59
N GLN A 465 2.92 -3.61 -8.22
CA GLN A 465 3.36 -3.33 -6.86
C GLN A 465 3.55 -1.81 -6.66
N PRO A 466 2.86 -1.17 -5.69
CA PRO A 466 2.99 0.28 -5.46
C PRO A 466 4.32 0.73 -4.79
N ASN A 467 4.95 -0.13 -3.98
CA ASN A 467 6.08 0.14 -3.09
C ASN A 467 5.80 1.19 -1.99
N TYR A 468 4.54 1.57 -1.75
CA TYR A 468 4.18 2.64 -0.82
C TYR A 468 4.49 2.30 0.65
N PHE A 469 4.33 1.03 1.04
CA PHE A 469 4.53 0.57 2.41
C PHE A 469 5.91 0.94 2.98
N PHE A 470 6.97 0.90 2.16
CA PHE A 470 8.37 1.04 2.59
C PHE A 470 8.89 2.48 2.71
N GLY A 471 8.13 3.49 2.28
CA GLY A 471 8.43 4.91 2.54
C GLY A 471 8.97 5.72 1.38
N GLY A 472 9.21 7.01 1.67
CA GLY A 472 9.71 7.99 0.69
C GLY A 472 8.67 8.54 -0.29
N MET A 473 7.37 8.22 -0.12
CA MET A 473 6.29 8.59 -1.03
C MET A 473 5.04 9.03 -0.28
N ASP A 474 4.23 9.87 -0.93
CA ASP A 474 2.92 10.32 -0.47
C ASP A 474 1.83 9.28 -0.82
N SER A 475 0.69 9.30 -0.13
CA SER A 475 -0.40 8.30 -0.29
C SER A 475 -1.03 8.30 -1.69
N ASP A 476 -0.88 9.40 -2.44
CA ASP A 476 -1.20 9.49 -3.87
C ASP A 476 -0.54 8.41 -4.73
N ARG A 477 0.53 7.76 -4.23
CA ARG A 477 1.14 6.60 -4.89
C ARG A 477 0.16 5.44 -5.06
N LEU A 478 -0.74 5.22 -4.10
CA LEU A 478 -1.73 4.15 -4.19
C LEU A 478 -2.74 4.41 -5.31
N ASP A 479 -3.14 5.66 -5.52
CA ASP A 479 -4.01 6.07 -6.62
C ASP A 479 -3.29 5.92 -7.98
N ASP A 480 -2.04 6.36 -8.09
CA ASP A 480 -1.26 6.20 -9.32
C ASP A 480 -1.05 4.71 -9.67
N ALA A 481 -0.72 3.89 -8.67
CA ALA A 481 -0.57 2.46 -8.84
C ALA A 481 -1.88 1.78 -9.28
N THR A 482 -3.01 2.22 -8.73
CA THR A 482 -4.34 1.77 -9.13
C THR A 482 -4.66 2.16 -10.58
N ASN A 483 -4.38 3.41 -10.95
CA ASN A 483 -4.63 3.91 -12.30
C ASN A 483 -3.75 3.19 -13.32
N ASN A 484 -2.48 2.93 -13.00
CA ASN A 484 -1.57 2.18 -13.85
C ASN A 484 -1.98 0.71 -13.97
N ALA A 485 -2.39 0.06 -12.87
CA ALA A 485 -2.91 -1.29 -12.92
C ALA A 485 -4.13 -1.39 -13.85
N LYS A 486 -5.10 -0.48 -13.72
CA LYS A 486 -6.26 -0.41 -14.64
C LYS A 486 -5.84 -0.13 -16.08
N ARG A 487 -4.92 0.81 -16.30
CA ARG A 487 -4.41 1.19 -17.63
C ARG A 487 -3.78 0.00 -18.36
N PHE A 488 -2.99 -0.81 -17.67
CA PHE A 488 -2.31 -1.97 -18.26
C PHE A 488 -3.08 -3.28 -18.10
N GLY A 489 -4.25 -3.26 -17.45
CA GLY A 489 -5.11 -4.43 -17.21
C GLY A 489 -4.55 -5.41 -16.17
N MET A 490 -3.83 -4.93 -15.17
CA MET A 490 -3.23 -5.69 -14.06
C MET A 490 -4.11 -5.64 -12.80
N GLY A 491 -3.82 -6.50 -11.82
CA GLY A 491 -4.21 -6.29 -10.43
C GLY A 491 -3.22 -5.38 -9.69
N ASN A 492 -3.30 -5.35 -8.37
CA ASN A 492 -2.28 -4.69 -7.52
C ASN A 492 -1.75 -5.64 -6.45
N GLU A 493 -0.50 -5.42 -6.04
CA GLU A 493 0.01 -5.99 -4.79
C GLU A 493 -0.42 -5.12 -3.60
N ILE A 494 -0.80 -5.78 -2.50
CA ILE A 494 -1.02 -5.19 -1.19
C ILE A 494 0.21 -5.51 -0.33
N GLU A 495 0.91 -4.47 0.14
CA GLU A 495 2.19 -4.63 0.82
C GLU A 495 2.07 -4.30 2.31
N PHE A 496 2.50 -5.24 3.15
CA PHE A 496 2.71 -5.05 4.58
C PHE A 496 3.73 -6.04 5.13
N ASP A 497 4.24 -5.83 6.34
CA ASP A 497 5.14 -6.78 7.01
C ASP A 497 5.05 -6.72 8.53
N ASP A 498 5.87 -7.53 9.20
CA ASP A 498 5.95 -7.61 10.67
C ASP A 498 6.27 -6.26 11.36
N GLY A 499 6.79 -5.27 10.62
CA GLY A 499 7.06 -3.93 11.14
C GLY A 499 5.80 -3.21 11.63
N MET A 500 4.65 -3.43 10.97
CA MET A 500 3.38 -2.80 11.35
C MET A 500 2.88 -3.22 12.74
N LEU A 501 3.39 -4.33 13.29
CA LEU A 501 3.06 -4.79 14.64
C LEU A 501 3.58 -3.84 15.73
N THR A 502 4.54 -2.98 15.39
CA THR A 502 5.21 -2.10 16.36
C THR A 502 5.42 -0.67 15.88
N ASP A 503 5.35 -0.42 14.58
CA ASP A 503 5.50 0.91 13.99
C ASP A 503 4.12 1.47 13.58
N PRO A 504 3.64 2.54 14.23
CA PRO A 504 2.34 3.13 13.93
C PRO A 504 2.25 3.72 12.51
N VAL A 505 3.38 4.11 11.90
CA VAL A 505 3.39 4.59 10.51
C VAL A 505 3.12 3.43 9.54
N LEU A 506 3.76 2.29 9.77
CA LEU A 506 3.54 1.10 8.95
C LEU A 506 2.13 0.52 9.15
N LEU A 507 1.61 0.57 10.38
CA LEU A 507 0.21 0.27 10.67
C LEU A 507 -0.74 1.16 9.85
N GLN A 508 -0.53 2.49 9.89
CA GLN A 508 -1.38 3.42 9.13
C GLN A 508 -1.33 3.13 7.63
N ARG A 509 -0.15 2.79 7.09
CA ARG A 509 -0.02 2.45 5.67
C ARG A 509 -0.77 1.18 5.30
N PHE A 510 -0.72 0.14 6.15
CA PHE A 510 -1.53 -1.06 5.93
C PHE A 510 -3.02 -0.71 5.79
N ILE A 511 -3.55 0.15 6.66
CA ILE A 511 -4.94 0.64 6.58
C ILE A 511 -5.17 1.40 5.26
N GLU A 512 -4.26 2.29 4.88
CA GLU A 512 -4.37 3.05 3.62
C GLU A 512 -4.40 2.16 2.36
N TYR A 513 -3.70 1.02 2.36
CA TYR A 513 -3.81 0.02 1.30
C TYR A 513 -5.21 -0.61 1.24
N LEU A 514 -5.77 -1.00 2.40
CA LEU A 514 -7.13 -1.58 2.45
C LEU A 514 -8.15 -0.55 1.96
N ASP A 515 -8.08 0.68 2.48
CA ASP A 515 -8.99 1.75 2.09
C ASP A 515 -8.89 2.12 0.62
N SER A 516 -7.67 2.18 0.07
CA SER A 516 -7.45 2.39 -1.37
C SER A 516 -8.12 1.28 -2.19
N GLY A 517 -8.03 0.04 -1.72
CA GLY A 517 -8.68 -1.09 -2.36
C GLY A 517 -10.20 -0.98 -2.39
N VAL A 518 -10.83 -0.44 -1.34
CA VAL A 518 -12.26 -0.14 -1.30
C VAL A 518 -12.62 0.98 -2.28
N ARG A 519 -11.94 2.14 -2.16
CA ARG A 519 -12.24 3.34 -2.97
C ARG A 519 -12.10 3.08 -4.47
N SER A 520 -11.12 2.27 -4.85
CA SER A 520 -10.81 2.00 -6.26
C SER A 520 -11.64 0.89 -6.90
N GLY A 521 -12.31 0.06 -6.08
CA GLY A 521 -12.97 -1.17 -6.50
C GLY A 521 -12.05 -2.38 -6.68
N LEU A 522 -10.77 -2.29 -6.29
CA LEU A 522 -9.82 -3.41 -6.33
C LEU A 522 -10.28 -4.55 -5.43
N MET A 523 -10.83 -4.23 -4.26
CA MET A 523 -11.27 -5.24 -3.29
C MET A 523 -12.38 -6.15 -3.85
N GLN A 524 -13.25 -5.60 -4.69
CA GLN A 524 -14.43 -6.30 -5.21
C GLN A 524 -14.10 -7.06 -6.48
N ASN A 525 -13.35 -6.40 -7.37
CA ASN A 525 -13.25 -6.81 -8.77
C ASN A 525 -11.85 -7.25 -9.17
N GLY A 526 -10.80 -6.89 -8.41
CA GLY A 526 -9.41 -7.12 -8.81
C GLY A 526 -8.79 -8.41 -8.24
N PHE A 527 -7.94 -9.01 -9.07
CA PHE A 527 -6.87 -9.90 -8.63
C PHE A 527 -5.88 -9.14 -7.75
N ARG A 528 -5.45 -9.74 -6.65
CA ARG A 528 -4.51 -9.14 -5.70
C ARG A 528 -3.41 -10.12 -5.33
N ALA A 529 -2.18 -9.63 -5.32
CA ALA A 529 -1.06 -10.27 -4.65
C ALA A 529 -0.86 -9.64 -3.26
N TYR A 530 -0.28 -10.38 -2.32
CA TYR A 530 -0.07 -9.90 -0.95
C TYR A 530 1.36 -10.19 -0.50
N TYR A 531 2.14 -9.13 -0.34
CA TYR A 531 3.41 -9.17 0.37
C TYR A 531 3.15 -9.00 1.87
N GLN A 532 3.67 -9.91 2.68
CA GLN A 532 3.46 -9.93 4.14
C GLN A 532 4.77 -10.00 4.95
N GLY A 533 5.92 -9.83 4.31
CA GLY A 533 7.20 -10.26 4.88
C GLY A 533 7.24 -11.77 5.12
N ASN A 534 7.52 -12.21 6.36
CA ASN A 534 7.63 -13.64 6.69
C ASN A 534 6.61 -14.13 7.72
N ASN A 535 6.10 -13.28 8.61
CA ASN A 535 5.22 -13.73 9.68
C ASN A 535 4.06 -12.77 9.99
N ALA A 536 3.87 -11.68 9.24
CA ALA A 536 2.86 -10.68 9.61
C ALA A 536 1.47 -11.31 9.79
N VAL A 537 1.00 -12.08 8.80
CA VAL A 537 -0.32 -12.73 8.87
C VAL A 537 -0.40 -13.73 10.04
N TYR A 538 0.64 -14.54 10.23
CA TYR A 538 0.72 -15.50 11.34
C TYR A 538 0.66 -14.79 12.69
N ASN A 539 1.51 -13.79 12.90
CA ASN A 539 1.65 -13.04 14.14
C ASN A 539 0.35 -12.30 14.50
N LEU A 540 -0.34 -11.72 13.52
CA LEU A 540 -1.65 -11.12 13.74
C LEU A 540 -2.69 -12.18 14.12
N GLY A 541 -2.75 -13.29 13.37
CA GLY A 541 -3.76 -14.35 13.58
C GLY A 541 -3.68 -15.02 14.95
N VAL A 542 -2.47 -15.28 15.45
CA VAL A 542 -2.25 -15.91 16.76
C VAL A 542 -2.14 -14.92 17.92
N SER A 543 -2.22 -13.61 17.64
CA SER A 543 -2.11 -12.57 18.66
C SER A 543 -3.19 -12.71 19.73
N LYS A 544 -2.79 -12.53 20.99
CA LYS A 544 -3.71 -12.38 22.12
C LYS A 544 -4.01 -10.91 22.44
N ASP A 545 -3.29 -9.98 21.81
CA ASP A 545 -3.61 -8.57 21.84
C ASP A 545 -4.77 -8.31 20.86
N PRO A 546 -5.94 -7.85 21.33
CA PRO A 546 -7.11 -7.68 20.47
C PRO A 546 -6.94 -6.57 19.44
N GLY A 547 -6.08 -5.57 19.67
CA GLY A 547 -5.77 -4.52 18.70
C GLY A 547 -4.93 -5.04 17.53
N LEU A 548 -3.90 -5.84 17.81
CA LEU A 548 -3.18 -6.54 16.73
C LEU A 548 -4.08 -7.56 16.03
N ARG A 549 -4.88 -8.31 16.78
CA ARG A 549 -5.81 -9.28 16.21
C ARG A 549 -6.83 -8.62 15.26
N LEU A 550 -7.31 -7.42 15.59
CA LEU A 550 -8.21 -6.64 14.74
C LEU A 550 -7.65 -6.43 13.33
N MET A 551 -6.34 -6.29 13.16
CA MET A 551 -5.72 -6.14 11.84
C MET A 551 -5.83 -7.42 11.00
N TYR A 552 -5.75 -8.60 11.63
CA TYR A 552 -6.00 -9.89 10.96
C TYR A 552 -7.47 -10.01 10.51
N ASP A 553 -8.36 -9.52 11.35
CA ASP A 553 -9.79 -9.54 11.10
C ASP A 553 -10.18 -8.57 9.97
N TRP A 554 -9.58 -7.37 9.92
CA TRP A 554 -9.70 -6.45 8.79
C TRP A 554 -9.13 -7.04 7.51
N LEU A 555 -8.00 -7.75 7.57
CA LEU A 555 -7.46 -8.49 6.43
C LEU A 555 -8.48 -9.52 5.95
N TYR A 556 -9.04 -10.36 6.84
CA TYR A 556 -10.10 -11.31 6.47
C TYR A 556 -11.31 -10.65 5.80
N GLN A 557 -11.81 -9.55 6.37
CA GLN A 557 -12.89 -8.75 5.78
C GLN A 557 -12.50 -8.18 4.41
N TYR A 558 -11.24 -7.78 4.21
CA TYR A 558 -10.80 -7.25 2.93
C TYR A 558 -10.74 -8.34 1.86
N LEU A 559 -10.24 -9.53 2.21
CA LEU A 559 -10.13 -10.66 1.28
C LEU A 559 -11.51 -11.15 0.83
N ASN A 560 -12.51 -11.14 1.71
CA ASN A 560 -13.88 -11.56 1.40
C ASN A 560 -14.77 -10.42 0.85
N GLY A 561 -14.25 -9.19 0.79
CA GLY A 561 -14.94 -8.03 0.21
C GLY A 561 -15.95 -7.35 1.12
N THR A 562 -15.84 -7.55 2.44
CA THR A 562 -16.74 -6.96 3.46
C THR A 562 -16.08 -5.88 4.32
N TYR A 563 -14.79 -5.60 4.13
CA TYR A 563 -14.11 -4.49 4.81
C TYR A 563 -14.76 -3.15 4.45
N ALA A 564 -14.89 -2.27 5.43
CA ALA A 564 -15.42 -0.93 5.27
C ALA A 564 -14.37 0.08 5.73
N ILE A 565 -14.30 1.23 5.05
CA ILE A 565 -13.48 2.35 5.51
C ILE A 565 -14.03 2.80 6.87
N ASP A 566 -13.15 3.21 7.77
CA ASP A 566 -13.48 3.57 9.16
C ASP A 566 -14.10 2.41 9.96
N SER A 567 -13.64 1.18 9.71
CA SER A 567 -14.05 -0.06 10.41
C SER A 567 -13.61 -0.14 11.88
N ASP A 568 -13.42 0.99 12.55
CA ASP A 568 -13.02 1.04 13.95
C ASP A 568 -14.12 0.42 14.84
N PRO A 569 -13.75 -0.39 15.84
CA PRO A 569 -14.72 -0.97 16.75
C PRO A 569 -15.51 0.10 17.51
N ALA A 570 -16.83 0.08 17.31
CA ALA A 570 -17.82 0.84 18.05
C ALA A 570 -19.13 0.01 18.13
N PRO A 571 -20.02 0.23 19.11
CA PRO A 571 -21.32 -0.42 19.15
C PRO A 571 -22.12 -0.26 17.84
N GLU A 572 -22.00 0.90 17.20
CA GLU A 572 -22.61 1.24 15.92
C GLU A 572 -22.05 0.38 14.79
N THR A 573 -20.74 0.38 14.61
CA THR A 573 -20.05 -0.46 13.60
C THR A 573 -20.37 -1.95 13.81
N MET A 574 -20.44 -2.42 15.06
CA MET A 574 -20.83 -3.80 15.36
C MET A 574 -22.29 -4.10 14.98
N MET A 575 -23.22 -3.14 15.14
CA MET A 575 -24.61 -3.31 14.69
C MET A 575 -24.71 -3.38 13.17
N GLU A 576 -23.95 -2.53 12.45
CA GLU A 576 -23.87 -2.59 10.98
C GLU A 576 -23.32 -3.93 10.49
N LEU A 577 -22.27 -4.42 11.16
CA LEU A 577 -21.69 -5.73 10.89
C LEU A 577 -22.69 -6.88 11.15
N ILE A 578 -23.48 -6.80 12.23
CA ILE A 578 -24.55 -7.77 12.49
C ILE A 578 -25.58 -7.73 11.36
N GLN A 579 -25.96 -6.54 10.90
CA GLN A 579 -26.92 -6.40 9.79
C GLN A 579 -26.37 -6.99 8.49
N SER A 580 -25.09 -6.78 8.17
CA SER A 580 -24.46 -7.39 6.99
C SER A 580 -24.46 -8.92 7.09
N TYR A 581 -24.17 -9.47 8.27
CA TYR A 581 -24.21 -10.92 8.48
C TYR A 581 -25.61 -11.51 8.49
N VAL A 582 -26.62 -10.76 8.93
CA VAL A 582 -28.02 -11.15 8.75
C VAL A 582 -28.37 -11.17 7.26
N ALA A 583 -27.91 -10.19 6.47
CA ALA A 583 -28.15 -10.15 5.04
C ALA A 583 -27.45 -11.28 4.27
N SER A 584 -26.26 -11.73 4.72
CA SER A 584 -25.54 -12.87 4.15
C SER A 584 -25.98 -14.23 4.70
N ASN A 585 -26.95 -14.28 5.62
CA ASN A 585 -27.40 -15.47 6.36
C ASN A 585 -26.32 -16.12 7.25
N GLU A 586 -25.28 -15.39 7.61
CA GLU A 586 -24.30 -15.81 8.62
C GLU A 586 -24.79 -15.60 10.05
N ILE A 587 -25.77 -14.72 10.26
CA ILE A 587 -26.49 -14.57 11.52
C ILE A 587 -27.98 -14.76 11.28
N ASN A 588 -28.63 -15.58 12.09
CA ASN A 588 -30.08 -15.71 12.10
C ASN A 588 -30.74 -14.35 12.40
N SER A 589 -31.70 -13.93 11.59
CA SER A 589 -32.34 -12.60 11.72
C SER A 589 -32.93 -12.29 13.11
N VAL A 590 -33.52 -13.28 13.81
CA VAL A 590 -34.08 -13.08 15.15
C VAL A 590 -32.96 -12.89 16.17
N PHE A 591 -31.91 -13.71 16.07
CA PHE A 591 -30.72 -13.59 16.90
C PHE A 591 -29.98 -12.27 16.65
N GLY A 592 -29.82 -11.86 15.39
CA GLY A 592 -29.22 -10.58 15.03
C GLY A 592 -29.98 -9.36 15.58
N ASN A 593 -31.31 -9.41 15.63
CA ASN A 593 -32.12 -8.38 16.29
C ASN A 593 -31.87 -8.33 17.80
N ASP A 594 -31.72 -9.49 18.45
CA ASP A 594 -31.37 -9.57 19.88
C ASP A 594 -29.97 -8.99 20.17
N LEU A 595 -28.97 -9.37 19.37
CA LEU A 595 -27.61 -8.84 19.47
C LEU A 595 -27.58 -7.32 19.27
N SER A 596 -28.31 -6.81 18.27
CA SER A 596 -28.42 -5.37 18.02
C SER A 596 -29.06 -4.63 19.20
N TYR A 597 -30.10 -5.19 19.80
CA TYR A 597 -30.74 -4.62 20.98
C TYR A 597 -29.79 -4.53 22.19
N ARG A 598 -28.95 -5.56 22.39
CA ARG A 598 -27.91 -5.54 23.43
C ARG A 598 -26.88 -4.44 23.21
N LEU A 599 -26.42 -4.25 21.96
CA LEU A 599 -25.49 -3.18 21.60
C LEU A 599 -26.11 -1.79 21.79
N GLN A 600 -27.41 -1.62 21.53
CA GLN A 600 -28.12 -0.37 21.83
C GLN A 600 -28.12 -0.04 23.33
N ILE A 601 -28.29 -1.03 24.20
CA ILE A 601 -28.20 -0.84 25.65
C ILE A 601 -26.78 -0.42 26.05
N ILE A 602 -25.76 -1.09 25.49
CA ILE A 602 -24.35 -0.76 25.75
C ILE A 602 -24.06 0.68 25.34
N LYS A 603 -24.49 1.09 24.14
CA LYS A 603 -24.37 2.48 23.69
C LYS A 603 -25.03 3.45 24.68
N LEU A 604 -26.26 3.18 25.11
CA LEU A 604 -26.96 4.03 26.09
C LEU A 604 -26.20 4.15 27.42
N LEU A 605 -25.52 3.10 27.87
CA LEU A 605 -24.68 3.14 29.07
C LEU A 605 -23.44 4.02 28.86
N LEU A 606 -22.82 3.97 27.68
CA LEU A 606 -21.70 4.84 27.32
C LEU A 606 -22.13 6.31 27.26
N ASP A 607 -23.28 6.61 26.62
CA ASP A 607 -23.86 7.96 26.57
C ASP A 607 -24.17 8.51 27.98
N GLN A 608 -24.42 7.63 28.96
CA GLN A 608 -24.63 7.97 30.37
C GLN A 608 -23.33 8.02 31.20
N ASN A 609 -22.16 7.92 30.56
CA ASN A 609 -20.85 7.83 31.19
C ASN A 609 -20.76 6.70 32.23
N LYS A 610 -21.31 5.52 31.90
CA LYS A 610 -21.26 4.28 32.70
C LYS A 610 -20.43 3.18 32.03
N PRO A 611 -19.13 3.40 31.76
CA PRO A 611 -18.29 2.43 31.04
C PRO A 611 -18.13 1.09 31.78
N LYS A 612 -18.21 1.08 33.12
CA LYS A 612 -18.17 -0.18 33.90
C LYS A 612 -19.38 -1.07 33.66
N ASP A 613 -20.56 -0.47 33.60
CA ASP A 613 -21.79 -1.18 33.27
C ASP A 613 -21.74 -1.63 31.81
N ALA A 614 -21.28 -0.76 30.90
CA ALA A 614 -21.10 -1.10 29.48
C ALA A 614 -20.18 -2.32 29.27
N VAL A 615 -19.04 -2.40 29.97
CA VAL A 615 -18.16 -3.58 29.93
C VAL A 615 -18.87 -4.83 30.47
N THR A 616 -19.65 -4.71 31.55
CA THR A 616 -20.41 -5.85 32.08
C THR A 616 -21.42 -6.38 31.06
N TYR A 617 -22.14 -5.49 30.39
CA TYR A 617 -23.08 -5.86 29.33
C TYR A 617 -22.38 -6.39 28.07
N MET A 618 -21.19 -5.89 27.73
CA MET A 618 -20.39 -6.43 26.64
C MET A 618 -19.84 -7.83 26.96
N GLN A 619 -19.50 -8.11 28.21
CA GLN A 619 -19.17 -9.46 28.66
C GLN A 619 -20.37 -10.41 28.57
N ASP A 620 -21.58 -9.94 28.88
CA ASP A 620 -22.81 -10.71 28.68
C ASP A 620 -23.11 -10.94 27.18
N PHE A 621 -22.87 -9.93 26.33
CA PHE A 621 -22.93 -10.06 24.87
C PHE A 621 -21.98 -11.16 24.37
N LEU A 622 -20.72 -11.15 24.82
CA LEU A 622 -19.74 -12.18 24.52
C LEU A 622 -20.19 -13.57 25.00
N ALA A 623 -20.71 -13.66 26.23
CA ALA A 623 -21.24 -14.92 26.75
C ALA A 623 -22.42 -15.44 25.91
N HIS A 624 -23.24 -14.53 25.38
CA HIS A 624 -24.39 -14.89 24.55
C HIS A 624 -24.00 -15.45 23.19
N ILE A 625 -23.04 -14.82 22.48
CA ILE A 625 -22.57 -15.33 21.18
C ILE A 625 -21.83 -16.66 21.30
N HIS A 626 -21.20 -16.91 22.45
CA HIS A 626 -20.47 -18.16 22.75
C HIS A 626 -21.30 -19.22 23.49
N ASP A 627 -22.61 -19.00 23.67
CA ASP A 627 -23.47 -19.98 24.30
C ASP A 627 -23.47 -21.30 23.49
N PRO A 628 -23.19 -22.46 24.11
CA PRO A 628 -23.16 -23.74 23.39
C PRO A 628 -24.45 -24.06 22.63
N ALA A 629 -25.60 -23.61 23.10
CA ALA A 629 -26.88 -23.80 22.42
C ALA A 629 -27.04 -22.88 21.20
N VAL A 630 -26.46 -21.67 21.22
CA VAL A 630 -26.40 -20.76 20.07
C VAL A 630 -25.55 -21.37 18.97
N GLN A 631 -24.37 -21.90 19.33
CA GLN A 631 -23.44 -22.56 18.42
C GLN A 631 -24.03 -23.87 17.86
N ALA A 632 -24.65 -24.71 18.70
CA ALA A 632 -25.26 -25.97 18.26
C ALA A 632 -26.48 -25.79 17.35
N GLN A 633 -27.16 -24.64 17.42
CA GLN A 633 -28.27 -24.27 16.53
C GLN A 633 -27.80 -23.50 15.29
N GLU A 634 -26.49 -23.23 15.16
CA GLU A 634 -25.90 -22.46 14.06
C GLU A 634 -26.59 -21.10 13.87
N LEU A 635 -26.95 -20.42 14.98
CA LEU A 635 -27.60 -19.10 14.92
C LEU A 635 -26.64 -17.97 14.51
N ILE A 636 -25.34 -18.22 14.58
CA ILE A 636 -24.25 -17.36 14.15
C ILE A 636 -23.12 -18.23 13.57
N SER A 637 -22.51 -17.80 12.48
CA SER A 637 -21.36 -18.49 11.88
C SER A 637 -20.12 -18.36 12.78
N PRO A 638 -19.20 -19.34 12.75
CA PRO A 638 -17.93 -19.24 13.49
C PRO A 638 -17.09 -18.01 13.12
N SER A 639 -17.10 -17.59 11.85
CA SER A 639 -16.44 -16.38 11.36
C SER A 639 -17.05 -15.11 11.97
N ALA A 640 -18.38 -14.95 11.92
CA ALA A 640 -19.07 -13.80 12.48
C ALA A 640 -18.90 -13.70 14.00
N ALA A 641 -18.99 -14.83 14.71
CA ALA A 641 -18.75 -14.88 16.15
C ALA A 641 -17.31 -14.49 16.51
N THR A 642 -16.33 -14.93 15.71
CA THR A 642 -14.92 -14.59 15.90
C THR A 642 -14.68 -13.10 15.73
N LEU A 643 -15.22 -12.50 14.66
CA LEU A 643 -15.06 -11.07 14.39
C LEU A 643 -15.71 -10.20 15.48
N LEU A 644 -16.95 -10.52 15.87
CA LEU A 644 -17.65 -9.82 16.95
C LEU A 644 -16.96 -9.99 18.30
N ASP A 645 -16.32 -11.15 18.57
CA ASP A 645 -15.50 -11.35 19.77
C ASP A 645 -14.33 -10.35 19.79
N THR A 646 -13.54 -10.26 18.71
CA THR A 646 -12.41 -9.32 18.68
C THR A 646 -12.88 -7.88 18.87
N TYR A 647 -13.91 -7.43 18.15
CA TYR A 647 -14.43 -6.06 18.27
C TYR A 647 -14.87 -5.78 19.72
N ALA A 648 -15.60 -6.70 20.34
CA ALA A 648 -15.98 -6.60 21.74
C ALA A 648 -14.77 -6.57 22.69
N GLN A 649 -13.72 -7.35 22.43
CA GLN A 649 -12.49 -7.34 23.25
C GLN A 649 -11.74 -6.01 23.13
N VAL A 650 -11.61 -5.45 21.92
CA VAL A 650 -11.02 -4.13 21.70
C VAL A 650 -11.80 -3.07 22.49
N LEU A 651 -13.14 -3.10 22.40
CA LEU A 651 -14.00 -2.19 23.13
C LEU A 651 -13.89 -2.37 24.65
N ILE A 652 -13.89 -3.61 25.15
CA ILE A 652 -13.69 -3.89 26.57
C ILE A 652 -12.36 -3.34 27.05
N GLN A 653 -11.27 -3.53 26.30
CA GLN A 653 -9.97 -2.97 26.64
C GLN A 653 -10.01 -1.44 26.66
N ALA A 654 -10.64 -0.81 25.66
CA ALA A 654 -10.74 0.64 25.55
C ALA A 654 -11.62 1.29 26.64
N TRP A 655 -12.67 0.60 27.11
CA TRP A 655 -13.58 1.07 28.17
C TRP A 655 -13.13 0.67 29.58
N SER A 656 -12.32 -0.39 29.68
CA SER A 656 -11.63 -0.77 30.91
C SER A 656 -10.39 0.08 31.18
N ASP A 657 -10.04 0.94 30.23
CA ASP A 657 -8.93 1.85 30.34
C ASP A 657 -9.09 2.77 31.58
N GLY A 658 -8.02 2.86 32.36
CA GLY A 658 -8.02 3.56 33.65
C GLY A 658 -8.67 2.80 34.83
N TRP A 659 -9.14 1.57 34.65
CA TRP A 659 -9.64 0.78 35.79
C TRP A 659 -8.53 0.51 36.81
N GLY A 660 -8.85 0.71 38.09
CA GLY A 660 -7.87 0.63 39.18
C GLY A 660 -6.93 1.83 39.27
N LEU A 661 -7.04 2.82 38.37
CA LEU A 661 -6.38 4.11 38.51
C LEU A 661 -7.26 5.08 39.30
N SER A 662 -6.62 5.96 40.06
CA SER A 662 -7.27 7.06 40.78
C SER A 662 -6.99 8.38 40.07
N ASN A 663 -7.93 9.33 40.10
CA ASN A 663 -7.67 10.68 39.61
C ASN A 663 -6.69 11.39 40.55
N LEU A 664 -5.43 11.44 40.13
CA LEU A 664 -4.31 12.05 40.84
C LEU A 664 -4.41 13.57 40.88
N ALA A 665 -5.20 14.17 39.97
CA ALA A 665 -5.49 15.59 39.92
C ALA A 665 -6.74 15.98 40.73
N LEU A 666 -7.54 15.03 41.22
CA LEU A 666 -8.76 15.32 41.97
C LEU A 666 -8.46 16.20 43.20
N GLY A 667 -9.11 17.36 43.27
CA GLY A 667 -8.93 18.38 44.31
C GLY A 667 -7.57 19.09 44.29
N GLN A 668 -6.74 18.87 43.26
CA GLN A 668 -5.47 19.59 43.09
C GLN A 668 -5.69 20.94 42.41
N SER A 669 -4.88 21.92 42.78
CA SER A 669 -4.76 23.17 42.03
C SER A 669 -4.00 22.95 40.72
N TYR A 670 -4.31 23.75 39.71
CA TYR A 670 -3.58 23.83 38.46
C TYR A 670 -3.17 25.28 38.14
N THR A 671 -2.26 25.44 37.19
CA THR A 671 -1.99 26.73 36.57
C THR A 671 -2.52 26.75 35.15
N ILE A 672 -3.02 27.90 34.72
CA ILE A 672 -3.51 28.13 33.37
C ILE A 672 -2.80 29.33 32.75
N SER A 673 -2.36 29.19 31.50
CA SER A 673 -1.62 30.25 30.79
C SER A 673 -2.45 31.51 30.55
N ARG A 674 -3.78 31.36 30.43
CA ARG A 674 -4.71 32.47 30.24
C ARG A 674 -6.04 32.15 30.93
N GLN A 675 -6.50 33.10 31.75
CA GLN A 675 -7.73 32.94 32.52
C GLN A 675 -8.95 32.71 31.61
N PRO A 676 -9.94 31.91 32.05
CA PRO A 676 -11.20 31.77 31.33
C PRO A 676 -11.96 33.09 31.28
N ASN A 677 -12.97 33.14 30.41
CA ASN A 677 -13.83 34.31 30.29
C ASN A 677 -14.52 34.60 31.63
N SER A 678 -14.65 35.87 32.01
CA SER A 678 -15.22 36.27 33.30
C SER A 678 -16.67 35.83 33.54
N ASN A 679 -17.41 35.45 32.49
CA ASN A 679 -18.75 34.87 32.61
C ASN A 679 -18.75 33.39 33.05
N TYR A 680 -17.58 32.75 33.04
CA TYR A 680 -17.33 31.35 33.38
C TYR A 680 -16.14 31.30 34.35
N THR A 681 -16.35 31.82 35.57
CA THR A 681 -15.28 32.03 36.55
C THR A 681 -14.64 30.72 37.00
N ASP A 682 -13.32 30.75 37.14
CA ASP A 682 -12.49 29.68 37.70
C ASP A 682 -12.01 30.09 39.10
N SER A 683 -12.39 29.34 40.12
CA SER A 683 -11.90 29.48 41.50
C SER A 683 -10.63 28.65 41.77
N GLY A 684 -10.10 27.98 40.75
CA GLY A 684 -8.85 27.23 40.74
C GLY A 684 -9.02 25.74 41.02
N SER A 685 -10.25 25.22 40.98
CA SER A 685 -10.55 23.81 41.27
C SER A 685 -11.65 23.20 40.39
N GLU A 686 -12.27 23.99 39.52
CA GLU A 686 -13.42 23.56 38.71
C GLU A 686 -13.03 22.44 37.78
N LEU A 687 -11.81 22.45 37.20
CA LEU A 687 -11.33 21.37 36.32
C LEU A 687 -10.88 20.11 37.07
N THR A 688 -10.97 20.07 38.40
CA THR A 688 -10.47 18.95 39.21
C THR A 688 -11.42 18.57 40.34
N ASN A 689 -12.70 18.97 40.26
CA ASN A 689 -13.66 18.76 41.33
C ASN A 689 -14.46 17.45 41.17
N GLY A 690 -14.33 16.76 40.03
CA GLY A 690 -15.03 15.52 39.73
C GLY A 690 -16.51 15.70 39.36
N LEU A 691 -16.93 16.91 39.00
CA LEU A 691 -18.29 17.24 38.59
C LEU A 691 -18.33 17.51 37.08
N PHE A 692 -19.39 17.04 36.42
CA PHE A 692 -19.57 17.19 34.97
C PHE A 692 -20.76 18.09 34.65
N GLY A 693 -20.59 18.97 33.66
CA GLY A 693 -21.54 19.97 33.21
C GLY A 693 -22.62 19.45 32.24
N GLY A 694 -22.59 18.18 31.83
CA GLY A 694 -23.60 17.63 30.91
C GLY A 694 -23.59 18.33 29.55
N THR A 695 -24.74 18.73 29.01
CA THR A 695 -24.81 19.45 27.71
C THR A 695 -25.32 20.89 27.84
N ASP A 696 -25.57 21.38 29.05
CA ASP A 696 -25.99 22.76 29.28
C ASP A 696 -24.79 23.65 29.65
N TYR A 697 -24.27 24.39 28.68
CA TYR A 697 -23.12 25.30 28.85
C TYR A 697 -23.35 26.43 29.86
N ARG A 698 -24.61 26.67 30.30
CA ARG A 698 -24.96 27.78 31.20
C ARG A 698 -24.86 27.39 32.67
N ASN A 699 -24.63 26.12 32.98
CA ASN A 699 -24.38 25.74 34.36
C ASN A 699 -22.98 26.20 34.80
N GLY A 700 -22.80 26.37 36.10
CA GLY A 700 -21.54 26.85 36.67
C GLY A 700 -20.41 25.83 36.69
N GLN A 701 -20.53 24.68 36.02
CA GLN A 701 -19.46 23.68 35.96
C GLN A 701 -18.47 23.94 34.82
N TRP A 702 -18.91 24.63 33.76
CA TRP A 702 -18.07 24.88 32.61
C TRP A 702 -17.11 26.06 32.81
N GLN A 703 -15.85 25.85 32.41
CA GLN A 703 -14.93 26.92 32.07
C GLN A 703 -14.98 27.22 30.58
N GLY A 704 -15.31 28.46 30.23
CA GLY A 704 -15.38 28.92 28.85
C GLY A 704 -14.18 29.77 28.46
N HIS A 705 -13.48 29.39 27.39
CA HIS A 705 -12.41 30.19 26.80
C HIS A 705 -12.85 30.77 25.46
N ALA A 706 -12.74 32.10 25.34
CA ALA A 706 -12.94 32.80 24.08
C ALA A 706 -11.64 32.84 23.26
N GLY A 707 -11.79 32.77 21.94
CA GLY A 707 -10.74 32.90 20.95
C GLY A 707 -10.11 34.29 20.97
N SER A 708 -8.98 34.42 20.28
CA SER A 708 -8.25 35.68 20.15
C SER A 708 -7.90 35.96 18.69
N ASP A 709 -8.01 37.21 18.29
CA ASP A 709 -7.52 37.67 16.98
C ASP A 709 -5.98 37.57 16.90
N TYR A 710 -5.29 37.63 18.04
CA TYR A 710 -3.85 37.49 18.16
C TYR A 710 -3.44 36.00 18.19
N PRO A 711 -2.68 35.50 17.20
CA PRO A 711 -2.30 34.09 17.11
C PRO A 711 -1.60 33.53 18.35
N GLU A 712 -0.74 34.34 18.99
CA GLU A 712 -0.03 34.01 20.22
C GLU A 712 -0.95 33.73 21.42
N ASP A 713 -2.17 34.27 21.39
CA ASP A 713 -3.18 34.15 22.44
C ASP A 713 -4.20 33.04 22.18
N ARG A 714 -4.08 32.30 21.08
CA ARG A 714 -5.04 31.25 20.71
C ARG A 714 -4.84 29.96 21.49
N ASN A 715 -3.65 29.69 22.02
CA ASN A 715 -3.41 28.45 22.75
C ASN A 715 -3.76 28.58 24.25
N ARG A 716 -4.26 27.51 24.86
CA ARG A 716 -4.37 27.36 26.32
C ARG A 716 -3.43 26.27 26.77
N THR A 717 -2.78 26.50 27.90
CA THR A 717 -1.89 25.54 28.55
C THR A 717 -2.32 25.41 29.99
N ILE A 718 -2.68 24.20 30.40
CA ILE A 718 -3.05 23.87 31.77
C ILE A 718 -2.00 22.91 32.33
N THR A 719 -1.45 23.23 33.50
CA THR A 719 -0.37 22.45 34.13
C THR A 719 -0.75 22.03 35.55
N PHE A 720 -0.58 20.73 35.82
CA PHE A 720 -0.79 20.11 37.12
C PHE A 720 0.56 19.76 37.75
N ASP A 721 0.74 20.09 39.03
CA ASP A 721 1.82 19.56 39.87
C ASP A 721 1.25 18.48 40.80
N LEU A 722 1.57 17.21 40.54
CA LEU A 722 1.11 16.09 41.35
C LEU A 722 1.85 15.96 42.70
N GLY A 723 2.77 16.89 42.99
CA GLY A 723 3.58 16.99 44.21
C GLY A 723 4.85 16.13 44.21
N ARG A 724 4.77 14.94 43.61
CA ARG A 724 5.88 14.00 43.42
C ARG A 724 5.70 13.20 42.13
N ASN A 725 6.74 12.48 41.71
CA ASN A 725 6.59 11.54 40.59
C ASN A 725 5.58 10.44 40.96
N LYS A 726 4.59 10.25 40.09
CA LYS A 726 3.56 9.22 40.17
C LYS A 726 3.45 8.50 38.83
N SER A 727 2.88 7.30 38.83
CA SER A 727 2.61 6.56 37.60
C SER A 727 1.30 7.02 36.97
N ILE A 728 1.35 7.63 35.80
CA ILE A 728 0.21 8.15 35.05
C ILE A 728 -0.07 7.20 33.89
N GLY A 729 -1.31 6.71 33.79
CA GLY A 729 -1.74 5.79 32.74
C GLY A 729 -2.72 6.41 31.74
N LEU A 730 -3.49 7.42 32.15
CA LEU A 730 -4.49 8.05 31.31
C LEU A 730 -4.63 9.53 31.70
N ILE A 731 -4.70 10.41 30.70
CA ILE A 731 -5.01 11.84 30.87
C ILE A 731 -6.20 12.15 29.96
N ARG A 732 -7.26 12.72 30.50
CA ARG A 732 -8.45 13.04 29.71
C ARG A 732 -9.05 14.39 30.09
N VAL A 733 -9.56 15.10 29.09
CA VAL A 733 -10.20 16.41 29.24
C VAL A 733 -11.59 16.34 28.64
N HIS A 734 -12.59 16.74 29.42
CA HIS A 734 -13.98 16.72 29.01
C HIS A 734 -14.34 18.08 28.39
N PHE A 735 -14.78 18.07 27.14
CA PHE A 735 -15.10 19.27 26.37
C PHE A 735 -16.56 19.25 25.93
N LEU A 736 -17.15 20.43 25.74
CA LEU A 736 -18.49 20.61 25.16
C LEU A 736 -18.40 21.03 23.69
N GLN A 737 -19.31 20.51 22.87
CA GLN A 737 -19.65 21.04 21.56
C GLN A 737 -21.14 21.44 21.50
N ASP A 738 -21.39 22.70 21.21
CA ASP A 738 -22.71 23.25 20.90
C ASP A 738 -22.55 24.35 19.83
N LYS A 739 -22.81 23.98 18.56
CA LYS A 739 -22.55 24.88 17.41
C LYS A 739 -23.47 26.10 17.40
N GLY A 740 -24.66 26.02 18.03
CA GLY A 740 -25.62 27.13 18.11
C GLY A 740 -25.02 28.41 18.73
N PRO A 741 -24.46 28.34 19.95
CA PRO A 741 -23.69 29.42 20.58
C PRO A 741 -22.23 29.53 20.10
N GLY A 742 -21.79 28.73 19.12
CA GLY A 742 -20.44 28.76 18.58
C GLY A 742 -19.38 28.10 19.47
N ILE A 743 -19.78 27.10 20.27
CA ILE A 743 -18.91 26.28 21.13
C ILE A 743 -18.48 25.04 20.34
N TYR A 744 -17.17 24.87 20.15
CA TYR A 744 -16.60 23.78 19.38
C TYR A 744 -15.59 22.99 20.21
N PHE A 745 -15.43 21.71 19.88
CA PHE A 745 -14.24 20.98 20.30
C PHE A 745 -12.96 21.70 19.82
N PRO A 746 -11.85 21.60 20.57
CA PRO A 746 -10.57 22.12 20.11
C PRO A 746 -10.12 21.36 18.86
N GLN A 747 -9.37 22.01 17.97
CA GLN A 747 -8.85 21.35 16.76
C GLN A 747 -7.96 20.14 17.09
N ASN A 748 -7.22 20.23 18.19
CA ASN A 748 -6.42 19.14 18.73
C ASN A 748 -6.09 19.43 20.20
N VAL A 749 -5.67 18.40 20.93
CA VAL A 749 -5.21 18.48 22.31
C VAL A 749 -3.88 17.76 22.43
N SER A 750 -2.86 18.47 22.94
CA SER A 750 -1.53 17.92 23.17
C SER A 750 -1.32 17.60 24.65
N PHE A 751 -0.86 16.38 24.93
CA PHE A 751 -0.58 15.88 26.27
C PHE A 751 0.93 15.75 26.47
N SER A 752 1.45 16.28 27.58
CA SER A 752 2.88 16.21 27.92
C SER A 752 3.10 15.97 29.40
N VAL A 753 4.24 15.38 29.75
CA VAL A 753 4.64 15.12 31.14
C VAL A 753 6.05 15.61 31.44
N SER A 754 6.34 15.86 32.71
CA SER A 754 7.68 16.25 33.17
C SER A 754 7.96 15.74 34.59
N THR A 755 9.23 15.45 34.87
CA THR A 755 9.71 15.13 36.23
C THR A 755 10.14 16.39 37.01
N ASN A 756 10.41 17.50 36.33
CA ASN A 756 10.99 18.71 36.92
C ASN A 756 10.21 20.00 36.65
N GLY A 757 9.21 19.97 35.76
CA GLY A 757 8.37 21.12 35.38
C GLY A 757 9.03 22.08 34.39
N GLN A 758 10.28 21.82 33.99
CA GLN A 758 11.08 22.67 33.09
C GLN A 758 11.23 22.03 31.71
N THR A 759 11.59 20.74 31.68
CA THR A 759 11.76 19.97 30.44
C THR A 759 10.61 19.00 30.26
N TRP A 760 10.00 18.99 29.07
CA TRP A 760 8.76 18.28 28.81
C TRP A 760 8.95 17.16 27.79
N SER A 761 8.23 16.06 28.00
CA SER A 761 8.12 14.95 27.07
C SER A 761 6.70 14.91 26.54
N LYS A 762 6.55 15.00 25.22
CA LYS A 762 5.26 14.87 24.55
C LYS A 762 4.79 13.41 24.58
N LEU A 763 3.54 13.19 24.97
CA LEU A 763 2.88 11.89 24.94
C LEU A 763 2.17 11.69 23.59
N ALA A 764 1.23 12.57 23.28
CA ALA A 764 0.49 12.56 22.02
C ALA A 764 -0.07 13.95 21.68
N THR A 765 -0.48 14.14 20.42
CA THR A 765 -1.43 15.17 20.01
C THR A 765 -2.62 14.45 19.41
N ILE A 766 -3.80 14.68 19.97
CA ILE A 766 -5.03 13.99 19.61
C ILE A 766 -5.97 15.00 18.98
N SER A 767 -6.42 14.74 17.75
CA SER A 767 -7.50 15.50 17.12
C SER A 767 -8.82 14.82 17.45
N PRO A 768 -9.79 15.49 18.10
CA PRO A 768 -11.10 14.90 18.32
C PRO A 768 -11.76 14.60 16.97
N SER A 769 -12.53 13.51 16.92
CA SER A 769 -13.39 13.22 15.77
C SER A 769 -14.36 14.37 15.56
N SER A 770 -14.70 14.69 14.30
CA SER A 770 -15.70 15.70 14.01
C SER A 770 -17.07 15.19 14.43
N ALA A 771 -17.43 15.38 15.70
CA ALA A 771 -18.76 15.03 16.18
C ALA A 771 -19.80 15.74 15.29
N GLN A 772 -20.79 14.95 14.85
CA GLN A 772 -21.92 15.37 14.01
C GLN A 772 -22.61 16.64 14.57
N ASP A 773 -23.49 17.28 13.80
CA ASP A 773 -24.13 18.57 14.15
C ASP A 773 -24.88 18.65 15.50
N ALA A 774 -25.03 17.53 16.22
CA ALA A 774 -25.67 17.47 17.53
C ALA A 774 -24.80 18.07 18.66
N ILE A 775 -25.48 18.51 19.73
CA ILE A 775 -24.84 18.96 20.97
C ILE A 775 -24.29 17.73 21.70
N SER A 776 -23.00 17.72 22.05
CA SER A 776 -22.35 16.63 22.81
C SER A 776 -21.32 17.15 23.79
N ALA A 777 -21.03 16.36 24.82
CA ALA A 777 -19.92 16.60 25.74
C ALA A 777 -19.14 15.30 25.89
N ASP A 778 -17.86 15.33 25.51
CA ASP A 778 -17.04 14.14 25.36
C ASP A 778 -15.60 14.37 25.82
N PHE A 779 -14.91 13.27 26.14
CA PHE A 779 -13.50 13.30 26.52
C PHE A 779 -12.58 13.26 25.29
N VAL A 780 -11.62 14.18 25.25
CA VAL A 780 -10.38 14.01 24.48
C VAL A 780 -9.31 13.47 25.41
N ARG A 781 -8.66 12.35 25.06
CA ARG A 781 -7.78 11.61 25.98
C ARG A 781 -6.48 11.14 25.34
N TRP A 782 -5.45 11.01 26.17
CA TRP A 782 -4.29 10.14 25.93
C TRP A 782 -4.34 8.96 26.90
N SER A 783 -4.11 7.76 26.41
CA SER A 783 -3.98 6.53 27.18
C SER A 783 -2.68 5.81 26.87
N GLY A 784 -1.93 5.42 27.90
CA GLY A 784 -0.77 4.57 27.70
C GLY A 784 -1.11 3.15 27.24
N VAL A 785 -2.35 2.69 27.44
CA VAL A 785 -2.81 1.37 26.97
C VAL A 785 -3.20 1.41 25.50
N THR A 786 -3.98 2.40 25.07
CA THR A 786 -4.45 2.45 23.66
C THR A 786 -3.48 3.19 22.75
N ASP A 787 -2.90 4.30 23.20
CA ASP A 787 -2.04 5.16 22.37
C ASP A 787 -0.56 4.83 22.56
N GLY A 788 -0.25 3.99 23.55
CA GLY A 788 1.10 3.61 23.93
C GLY A 788 1.90 4.71 24.61
N VAL A 789 3.14 4.37 24.96
CA VAL A 789 4.12 5.32 25.52
C VAL A 789 5.24 5.57 24.49
N PRO A 790 5.47 6.83 24.06
CA PRO A 790 6.44 7.14 23.03
C PRO A 790 7.85 6.57 23.27
N GLY A 791 8.38 5.86 22.29
CA GLY A 791 9.72 5.27 22.32
C GLY A 791 9.89 4.12 23.33
N LYS A 792 8.80 3.58 23.90
CA LYS A 792 8.80 2.50 24.89
C LYS A 792 7.69 1.49 24.60
N ALA A 793 7.93 0.62 23.62
CA ALA A 793 7.03 -0.49 23.30
C ALA A 793 6.69 -1.34 24.54
N GLY A 794 5.41 -1.67 24.71
CA GLY A 794 4.88 -2.47 25.82
C GLY A 794 4.77 -1.73 27.17
N ALA A 795 5.16 -0.45 27.25
CA ALA A 795 4.89 0.36 28.44
C ALA A 795 3.53 1.04 28.32
N ASP A 796 2.75 1.02 29.41
CA ASP A 796 1.38 1.55 29.46
C ASP A 796 1.21 2.72 30.45
N LYS A 797 2.30 3.12 31.12
CA LYS A 797 2.34 4.17 32.14
C LYS A 797 3.64 4.95 32.06
N VAL A 798 3.56 6.25 32.34
CA VAL A 798 4.72 7.14 32.52
C VAL A 798 4.90 7.49 33.98
N TYR A 799 6.15 7.70 34.42
CA TYR A 799 6.50 8.07 35.79
C TYR A 799 6.96 9.54 35.82
N ALA A 800 6.06 10.44 36.21
CA ALA A 800 6.27 11.89 36.14
C ALA A 800 5.54 12.64 37.26
N ARG A 801 5.94 13.90 37.52
CA ARG A 801 5.34 14.77 38.55
C ARG A 801 4.38 15.80 37.97
N TYR A 802 4.71 16.34 36.80
CA TYR A 802 3.93 17.40 36.17
C TYR A 802 3.24 16.87 34.93
N VAL A 803 2.00 17.31 34.73
CA VAL A 803 1.19 17.02 33.55
C VAL A 803 0.80 18.33 32.89
N ARG A 804 0.85 18.38 31.57
CA ARG A 804 0.47 19.55 30.78
C ARG A 804 -0.47 19.16 29.66
N VAL A 805 -1.55 19.92 29.55
CA VAL A 805 -2.54 19.83 28.46
C VAL A 805 -2.51 21.14 27.69
N GLU A 806 -2.44 21.06 26.36
CA GLU A 806 -2.40 22.22 25.46
C GLU A 806 -3.43 22.09 24.36
N PHE A 807 -4.20 23.15 24.09
CA PHE A 807 -5.22 23.13 23.04
C PHE A 807 -5.48 24.53 22.45
N PRO A 808 -5.77 24.64 21.15
CA PRO A 808 -6.12 25.90 20.50
C PRO A 808 -7.58 26.28 20.74
N VAL A 809 -7.84 27.57 20.86
CA VAL A 809 -9.14 28.21 21.03
C VAL A 809 -9.37 29.18 19.88
N ASN A 810 -10.12 28.75 18.87
CA ASN A 810 -10.43 29.55 17.69
C ASN A 810 -11.69 30.41 17.89
N VAL A 811 -12.77 29.84 18.46
CA VAL A 811 -14.02 30.53 18.78
C VAL A 811 -14.31 30.37 20.28
N TRP A 812 -15.26 29.52 20.68
CA TRP A 812 -15.41 29.13 22.08
C TRP A 812 -14.99 27.69 22.26
N VAL A 813 -14.18 27.44 23.30
CA VAL A 813 -13.86 26.09 23.78
C VAL A 813 -14.25 26.03 25.25
N PHE A 814 -15.05 25.03 25.60
CA PHE A 814 -15.58 24.81 26.93
C PHE A 814 -15.07 23.48 27.47
N LEU A 815 -14.57 23.48 28.70
CA LEU A 815 -14.16 22.30 29.44
C LEU A 815 -14.59 22.41 30.89
N ASP A 816 -14.93 21.28 31.51
CA ASP A 816 -15.43 21.20 32.89
C ASP A 816 -14.54 20.33 33.78
N GLU A 817 -13.90 19.27 33.26
CA GLU A 817 -13.04 18.39 34.05
C GLU A 817 -11.78 17.94 33.28
N ILE A 818 -10.64 17.90 33.98
CA ILE A 818 -9.39 17.26 33.55
C ILE A 818 -9.00 16.22 34.58
N GLU A 819 -8.95 14.96 34.12
CA GLU A 819 -8.54 13.86 34.98
C GLU A 819 -7.14 13.38 34.60
N VAL A 820 -6.28 13.25 35.62
CA VAL A 820 -4.97 12.60 35.52
C VAL A 820 -5.07 11.27 36.26
N LEU A 821 -5.39 10.21 35.54
CA LEU A 821 -5.63 8.88 36.11
C LEU A 821 -4.31 8.11 36.24
N GLY A 822 -4.00 7.69 37.47
CA GLY A 822 -2.77 6.97 37.77
C GLY A 822 -2.71 6.32 39.16
N ILE A 823 -1.52 5.86 39.53
CA ILE A 823 -1.18 5.24 40.81
C ILE A 823 -0.23 6.18 41.57
N ASP A 824 -0.52 6.45 42.85
CA ASP A 824 0.37 7.21 43.72
C ASP A 824 1.60 6.38 44.12
N GLY A 825 2.68 6.54 43.37
CA GLY A 825 3.92 5.77 43.49
C GLY A 825 4.38 5.27 42.12
N LYS A 826 5.46 4.47 42.10
CA LYS A 826 5.96 3.86 40.86
C LYS A 826 5.36 2.47 40.67
N ALA A 827 4.45 2.35 39.71
CA ALA A 827 3.90 1.06 39.27
C ALA A 827 4.94 0.25 38.45
N ALA A 828 4.76 -1.06 38.41
CA ALA A 828 5.52 -1.93 37.51
C ALA A 828 5.31 -1.49 36.05
N GLY A 829 6.37 -1.51 35.24
CA GLY A 829 6.31 -1.07 33.84
C GLY A 829 6.29 0.45 33.61
N ALA A 830 6.13 1.27 34.66
CA ALA A 830 6.11 2.73 34.49
C ALA A 830 7.49 3.30 34.13
N VAL A 831 7.56 4.04 33.03
CA VAL A 831 8.81 4.55 32.44
C VAL A 831 8.99 6.04 32.63
N VAL A 832 10.24 6.49 32.80
CA VAL A 832 10.57 7.93 32.72
C VAL A 832 10.92 8.25 31.28
N LEU A 833 10.23 9.20 30.67
CA LEU A 833 10.49 9.64 29.31
C LEU A 833 11.65 10.65 29.26
N PRO A 834 12.50 10.61 28.22
CA PRO A 834 13.46 11.67 27.95
C PRO A 834 12.73 12.93 27.44
N PRO A 835 13.29 14.14 27.64
CA PRO A 835 12.70 15.37 27.10
C PRO A 835 12.58 15.33 25.57
N THR A 836 11.53 15.92 25.02
CA THR A 836 11.39 16.11 23.57
C THR A 836 12.32 17.26 23.11
N PRO A 837 13.19 17.06 22.10
CA PRO A 837 14.00 18.14 21.55
C PRO A 837 13.14 19.29 21.00
N PRO A 838 13.57 20.56 21.07
CA PRO A 838 12.73 21.70 20.67
C PRO A 838 12.37 21.82 19.18
N ASN A 839 12.84 20.94 18.28
CA ASN A 839 12.46 20.95 16.87
C ASN A 839 12.56 19.55 16.29
N GLY A 840 11.49 19.06 15.67
CA GLY A 840 11.39 17.73 15.07
C GLY A 840 12.35 17.52 13.89
N LYS A 841 13.60 17.20 14.21
CA LYS A 841 14.45 16.38 13.35
C LYS A 841 14.89 15.15 14.15
N PRO A 842 14.89 13.96 13.53
CA PRO A 842 15.27 12.71 14.20
C PRO A 842 16.68 12.76 14.81
#